data_AF-A0A0M9GKK6-F1
#
_entry.id   AF-A0A0M9GKK6-F1
#
_cell.length_a   1.000
_cell.length_b   1.000
_cell.length_c   1.000
_cell.angle_alpha   90.00
_cell.angle_beta   90.00
_cell.angle_gamma   90.00
#
_symmetry.space_group_name_H-M   'P 1'
#
loop_
_entity.id
_entity.type
_entity.pdbx_description
1 polymer ?
#
loop_
_entity_poly.entity_id
_entity_poly.type
_entity_poly.pdbx_seq_one_letter_code
_entity_poly.pdbx_strand_id
1 'polypeptide(L)'
;MADYEITIENCNSIDTANIGVEKGCLNIKFGPNGLGKSTIAKAIVSQARDDGTLAELVPFKSRGKTGAPQPKVDGIGDISSALVFDEAYVNLFAFQQDEVVKNSFDIFIKTPEYDTAMADIEKLFYGIKKAFADRPEIEQTTKDLKDLRDAFGKPNKDGSIAKSSKVLKAFGSGNKIDNIPDELLPFEMFVKSANPSKWIGWQIKGKEFLELGDTCPYCATALPEPEQKETALAVAKEYDATAINHLNNLKEVIERLGKYFSDGCQENLDKVTKSKTELTAPQKTFLSDLKNSIEALIQQLDGLRTISFFSLRDVDEIDKKMPLLKIDLGMIDKLDSEQTRAVIDPINTQLDKLIEQVGNLKGQINKHKAKIKKTIEENQDSINGFLKSAGYKYSVKIISEPDSYKMKLIHEDLSEFVDSASAHLSYGEKNAFALVLFMHQVISEDPDIVILDDPISSFDKNKKFAILHQLFRGKGSLRDRTTLMLTHDIEPAIDVVKSMAHKFQDPKPSATFLSCRQGKVKETFITSGDIRTFAKICKDVLSENIDDVIKAIYLRRHYEILDNVGLEYNLLASLLHGRAVPNLKAENRDMTTQEKAAAETEIKTLIPSFDYDALVQQIGDAKVMKAKFLGTDVGYEKIQLFRIIKGQHQDDIISKFINESYHIENEYVMQLNPHKFESVPEYVVEECSKLLQDA
;
A
#
# COMPACT_ATOMS: atom_id res chain seq x y z
N MET A 1 21.50 -15.40 24.40
CA MET A 1 21.79 -16.00 23.09
C MET A 1 20.64 -15.58 22.20
N ALA A 2 20.90 -15.14 20.98
CA ALA A 2 19.82 -14.76 20.08
C ALA A 2 18.96 -16.00 19.77
N ASP A 3 17.65 -15.80 19.62
CA ASP A 3 16.72 -16.88 19.27
C ASP A 3 16.83 -17.24 17.78
N TYR A 4 17.16 -16.24 16.96
CA TYR A 4 17.45 -16.39 15.53
C TYR A 4 18.88 -15.94 15.24
N GLU A 5 19.66 -16.81 14.59
CA GLU A 5 21.02 -16.51 14.10
C GLU A 5 20.98 -16.51 12.58
N ILE A 6 20.66 -15.35 11.99
CA ILE A 6 20.37 -15.21 10.57
C ILE A 6 21.69 -15.05 9.81
N THR A 7 21.93 -15.92 8.84
CA THR A 7 23.08 -15.87 7.95
C THR A 7 22.64 -15.41 6.56
N ILE A 8 23.16 -14.29 6.09
CA ILE A 8 22.86 -13.70 4.78
C ILE A 8 24.12 -13.78 3.92
N GLU A 9 24.03 -14.42 2.75
CA GLU A 9 25.15 -14.60 1.84
C GLU A 9 24.83 -14.08 0.44
N ASN A 10 25.80 -13.41 -0.17
CA ASN A 10 25.73 -12.94 -1.55
C ASN A 10 24.47 -12.09 -1.86
N CYS A 11 24.20 -11.06 -1.06
CA CYS A 11 23.08 -10.13 -1.25
C CYS A 11 23.59 -8.70 -1.47
N ASN A 12 23.38 -8.12 -2.66
CA ASN A 12 23.84 -6.78 -3.07
C ASN A 12 25.32 -6.50 -2.71
N SER A 13 25.55 -5.67 -1.68
CA SER A 13 26.87 -5.29 -1.18
C SER A 13 27.40 -6.18 -0.05
N ILE A 14 26.60 -7.16 0.39
CA ILE A 14 26.90 -8.10 1.47
C ILE A 14 27.35 -9.43 0.87
N ASP A 15 28.56 -9.85 1.21
CA ASP A 15 29.08 -11.18 0.89
C ASP A 15 28.65 -12.18 1.95
N THR A 16 28.78 -11.80 3.22
CA THR A 16 28.35 -12.60 4.37
C THR A 16 27.95 -11.69 5.52
N ALA A 17 26.81 -11.93 6.16
CA ALA A 17 26.40 -11.26 7.39
C ALA A 17 25.79 -12.28 8.35
N ASN A 18 26.22 -12.25 9.61
CA ASN A 18 25.62 -13.03 10.70
C ASN A 18 24.95 -12.05 11.65
N ILE A 19 23.62 -12.11 11.74
CA ILE A 19 22.80 -11.16 12.49
C ILE A 19 21.95 -11.94 13.51
N GLY A 20 22.16 -11.66 14.80
CA GLY A 20 21.34 -12.22 15.86
C GLY A 20 20.04 -11.43 16.06
N VAL A 21 18.89 -12.10 16.21
CA VAL A 21 17.61 -11.48 16.57
C VAL A 21 17.01 -12.21 17.78
N GLU A 22 16.71 -11.47 18.84
CA GLU A 22 16.00 -11.95 20.03
C GLU A 22 14.48 -11.83 19.83
N LYS A 23 13.74 -12.89 20.15
CA LYS A 23 12.30 -12.97 19.92
C LYS A 23 11.53 -12.13 20.94
N GLY A 24 10.44 -11.50 20.49
CA GLY A 24 9.53 -10.75 21.37
C GLY A 24 10.11 -9.45 21.93
N CYS A 25 11.24 -8.95 21.40
CA CYS A 25 11.82 -7.69 21.86
C CYS A 25 12.28 -6.78 20.71
N LEU A 26 12.63 -5.54 21.05
CA LEU A 26 13.26 -4.59 20.14
C LEU A 26 14.75 -4.89 19.99
N ASN A 27 15.18 -5.17 18.76
CA ASN A 27 16.55 -5.44 18.35
C ASN A 27 17.09 -4.26 17.54
N ILE A 28 17.92 -3.42 18.15
CA ILE A 28 18.52 -2.25 17.51
C ILE A 28 19.86 -2.64 16.89
N LYS A 29 19.98 -2.42 15.58
CA LYS A 29 21.19 -2.61 14.80
C LYS A 29 21.68 -1.24 14.31
N PHE A 30 22.67 -0.69 15.00
CA PHE A 30 23.26 0.61 14.68
C PHE A 30 24.50 0.42 13.81
N GLY A 31 24.62 1.14 12.70
CA GLY A 31 25.84 1.10 11.89
C GLY A 31 25.89 2.16 10.79
N PRO A 32 27.07 2.42 10.21
CA PRO A 32 27.29 3.49 9.25
C PRO A 32 26.48 3.33 7.95
N ASN A 33 26.31 4.41 7.20
CA ASN A 33 25.64 4.35 5.90
C ASN A 33 26.47 3.56 4.88
N GLY A 34 25.79 2.87 3.96
CA GLY A 34 26.43 2.03 2.94
C GLY A 34 26.82 0.61 3.37
N LEU A 35 26.65 0.22 4.65
CA LEU A 35 27.01 -1.15 5.11
C LEU A 35 26.08 -2.25 4.55
N GLY A 36 24.90 -1.88 4.06
CA GLY A 36 23.88 -2.81 3.57
C GLY A 36 22.69 -3.03 4.52
N LYS A 37 22.40 -2.13 5.46
CA LYS A 37 21.23 -2.20 6.37
C LYS A 37 19.92 -2.53 5.64
N SER A 38 19.57 -1.74 4.62
CA SER A 38 18.38 -1.99 3.79
C SER A 38 18.43 -3.32 3.04
N THR A 39 19.64 -3.83 2.72
CA THR A 39 19.80 -5.16 2.12
C THR A 39 19.52 -6.26 3.14
N ILE A 40 19.95 -6.09 4.41
CA ILE A 40 19.60 -7.02 5.51
C ILE A 40 18.09 -7.08 5.67
N ALA A 41 17.42 -5.92 5.73
CA ALA A 41 15.96 -5.84 5.82
C ALA A 41 15.28 -6.61 4.68
N LYS A 42 15.65 -6.29 3.43
CA LYS A 42 15.07 -6.92 2.23
C LYS A 42 15.33 -8.42 2.18
N ALA A 43 16.54 -8.86 2.50
CA ALA A 43 16.90 -10.27 2.47
C ALA A 43 16.04 -11.10 3.46
N ILE A 44 15.85 -10.59 4.69
CA ILE A 44 15.00 -11.25 5.70
C ILE A 44 13.54 -11.28 5.25
N VAL A 45 13.01 -10.16 4.73
CA VAL A 45 11.61 -10.07 4.25
C VAL A 45 11.37 -11.01 3.07
N SER A 46 12.26 -11.00 2.08
CA SER A 46 12.16 -11.86 0.90
C SER A 46 12.21 -13.34 1.26
N GLN A 47 13.07 -13.72 2.21
CA GLN A 47 13.15 -15.11 2.67
C GLN A 47 11.92 -15.51 3.49
N ALA A 48 11.38 -14.62 4.33
CA ALA A 48 10.18 -14.89 5.12
C ALA A 48 8.93 -15.04 4.23
N ARG A 49 8.81 -14.26 3.15
CA ARG A 49 7.68 -14.30 2.22
C ARG A 49 7.73 -15.45 1.22
N ASP A 50 8.93 -15.96 0.92
CA ASP A 50 9.19 -17.01 -0.08
C ASP A 50 8.52 -16.74 -1.44
N ASP A 51 8.52 -15.47 -1.88
CA ASP A 51 7.86 -15.00 -3.10
C ASP A 51 8.81 -14.86 -4.31
N GLY A 52 10.06 -15.32 -4.15
CA GLY A 52 11.11 -15.25 -5.18
C GLY A 52 11.84 -13.90 -5.28
N THR A 53 11.45 -12.88 -4.50
CA THR A 53 12.10 -11.55 -4.53
C THR A 53 13.56 -11.57 -4.05
N LEU A 54 14.00 -12.62 -3.35
CA LEU A 54 15.39 -12.78 -2.90
C LEU A 54 16.37 -12.79 -4.10
N ALA A 55 15.94 -13.33 -5.24
CA ALA A 55 16.75 -13.37 -6.47
C ALA A 55 17.04 -11.96 -7.04
N GLU A 56 16.28 -10.93 -6.66
CA GLU A 56 16.54 -9.55 -7.08
C GLU A 56 17.77 -8.95 -6.37
N LEU A 57 18.16 -9.52 -5.23
CA LEU A 57 19.31 -9.09 -4.43
C LEU A 57 20.65 -9.63 -4.96
N VAL A 58 20.71 -10.19 -6.17
CA VAL A 58 21.96 -10.69 -6.77
C VAL A 58 23.03 -9.58 -6.79
N PRO A 59 24.22 -9.82 -6.21
CA PRO A 59 25.32 -8.85 -6.18
C PRO A 59 25.72 -8.44 -7.58
N PHE A 60 26.02 -7.16 -7.78
CA PHE A 60 26.44 -6.65 -9.09
C PHE A 60 27.62 -7.43 -9.68
N LYS A 61 28.56 -7.87 -8.84
CA LYS A 61 29.72 -8.68 -9.23
C LYS A 61 29.38 -10.07 -9.78
N SER A 62 28.17 -10.57 -9.50
CA SER A 62 27.66 -11.89 -9.89
C SER A 62 26.67 -11.83 -11.05
N ARG A 63 26.13 -10.64 -11.39
CA ARG A 63 25.16 -10.48 -12.49
C ARG A 63 25.78 -10.85 -13.84
N GLY A 64 25.06 -11.64 -14.64
CA GLY A 64 25.48 -12.04 -15.99
C GLY A 64 26.59 -13.11 -16.04
N LYS A 65 26.99 -13.68 -14.90
CA LYS A 65 27.99 -14.76 -14.84
C LYS A 65 27.33 -16.12 -14.61
N THR A 66 27.57 -17.07 -15.51
CA THR A 66 27.11 -18.45 -15.37
C THR A 66 27.80 -19.16 -14.20
N GLY A 67 27.03 -19.74 -13.28
CA GLY A 67 27.54 -20.42 -12.09
C GLY A 67 27.96 -19.51 -10.94
N ALA A 68 27.63 -18.22 -10.97
CA ALA A 68 27.91 -17.31 -9.87
C ALA A 68 27.05 -17.60 -8.63
N PRO A 69 27.56 -17.34 -7.41
CA PRO A 69 26.82 -17.53 -6.17
C PRO A 69 25.51 -16.73 -6.19
N GLN A 70 24.42 -17.40 -5.81
CA GLN A 70 23.10 -16.79 -5.67
C GLN A 70 22.90 -16.25 -4.24
N PRO A 71 22.06 -15.22 -4.07
CA PRO A 71 21.59 -14.78 -2.76
C PRO A 71 21.04 -15.94 -1.94
N LYS A 72 21.42 -15.99 -0.66
CA LYS A 72 20.97 -17.03 0.27
C LYS A 72 20.75 -16.43 1.65
N VAL A 73 19.68 -16.85 2.31
CA VAL A 73 19.38 -16.50 3.69
C VAL A 73 19.02 -17.76 4.46
N ASP A 74 19.78 -18.05 5.51
CA ASP A 74 19.53 -19.17 6.43
C ASP A 74 19.28 -18.65 7.86
N GLY A 75 18.71 -19.51 8.73
CA GLY A 75 18.61 -19.21 10.17
C GLY A 75 17.42 -18.34 10.60
N ILE A 76 16.43 -18.16 9.72
CA ILE A 76 15.18 -17.43 10.04
C ILE A 76 14.17 -18.23 10.89
N GLY A 77 14.44 -19.50 11.18
CA GLY A 77 13.63 -20.32 12.10
C GLY A 77 12.18 -20.49 11.66
N ASP A 78 11.24 -20.12 12.55
CA ASP A 78 9.79 -20.18 12.36
C ASP A 78 9.18 -18.89 11.77
N ILE A 79 10.00 -17.93 11.34
CA ILE A 79 9.52 -16.67 10.75
C ILE A 79 8.92 -16.94 9.36
N SER A 80 7.62 -16.74 9.22
CA SER A 80 6.85 -16.96 7.99
C SER A 80 6.15 -15.71 7.46
N SER A 81 6.11 -14.65 8.27
CA SER A 81 5.48 -13.38 7.94
C SER A 81 6.34 -12.20 8.39
N ALA A 82 6.49 -11.21 7.50
CA ALA A 82 7.33 -10.05 7.76
C ALA A 82 6.72 -8.77 7.17
N LEU A 83 6.67 -7.72 7.99
CA LEU A 83 6.34 -6.36 7.58
C LEU A 83 7.56 -5.45 7.70
N VAL A 84 7.75 -4.59 6.70
CA VAL A 84 8.90 -3.67 6.63
C VAL A 84 8.41 -2.24 6.46
N PHE A 85 8.95 -1.35 7.28
CA PHE A 85 8.85 0.08 7.13
C PHE A 85 10.12 0.60 6.44
N ASP A 86 9.99 1.01 5.19
CA ASP A 86 11.06 1.59 4.36
C ASP A 86 10.52 2.78 3.54
N GLU A 87 11.38 3.36 2.69
CA GLU A 87 10.99 4.47 1.81
C GLU A 87 9.89 4.06 0.81
N ALA A 88 9.87 2.81 0.35
CA ALA A 88 8.82 2.32 -0.54
C ALA A 88 7.47 2.30 0.18
N TYR A 89 7.45 1.89 1.45
CA TYR A 89 6.28 1.98 2.30
C TYR A 89 5.83 3.44 2.44
N VAL A 90 6.69 4.37 2.85
CA VAL A 90 6.31 5.79 2.97
C VAL A 90 5.66 6.33 1.69
N ASN A 91 6.24 6.02 0.53
CA ASN A 91 5.74 6.47 -0.76
C ASN A 91 4.36 5.89 -1.09
N LEU A 92 4.09 4.62 -0.78
CA LEU A 92 2.76 4.00 -1.00
C LEU A 92 1.63 4.76 -0.28
N PHE A 93 1.90 5.28 0.92
CA PHE A 93 0.92 5.96 1.76
C PHE A 93 0.91 7.48 1.58
N ALA A 94 1.90 8.08 0.91
CA ALA A 94 1.98 9.53 0.75
C ALA A 94 1.15 10.10 -0.43
N PHE A 95 0.93 9.36 -1.53
CA PHE A 95 0.55 9.94 -2.84
C PHE A 95 -0.93 9.84 -3.26
N GLN A 96 -1.91 9.96 -2.36
CA GLN A 96 -3.34 9.91 -2.75
C GLN A 96 -4.07 11.26 -2.56
N GLN A 97 -4.94 11.58 -3.54
CA GLN A 97 -5.71 12.85 -3.57
C GLN A 97 -6.88 12.83 -2.58
N ASP A 98 -7.65 11.75 -2.48
CA ASP A 98 -8.93 11.77 -1.74
C ASP A 98 -8.90 11.01 -0.40
N GLU A 99 -7.81 10.32 -0.08
CA GLU A 99 -7.66 9.50 1.13
C GLU A 99 -6.22 9.57 1.61
N VAL A 100 -6.01 9.58 2.93
CA VAL A 100 -4.65 9.54 3.49
C VAL A 100 -4.00 8.18 3.22
N VAL A 101 -4.78 7.11 3.06
CA VAL A 101 -4.31 5.72 2.98
C VAL A 101 -5.24 4.85 2.13
N LYS A 102 -4.71 4.13 1.14
CA LYS A 102 -5.45 3.05 0.47
C LYS A 102 -5.81 1.96 1.47
N ASN A 103 -7.06 1.50 1.47
CA ASN A 103 -7.55 0.48 2.40
C ASN A 103 -7.47 0.92 3.88
N SER A 104 -7.61 2.22 4.18
CA SER A 104 -7.68 2.71 5.57
C SER A 104 -8.77 1.98 6.36
N PHE A 105 -9.87 1.64 5.70
CA PHE A 105 -10.92 0.80 6.24
C PHE A 105 -10.41 -0.57 6.73
N ASP A 106 -9.64 -1.29 5.92
CA ASP A 106 -9.15 -2.62 6.28
C ASP A 106 -8.15 -2.56 7.45
N ILE A 107 -7.31 -1.52 7.49
CA ILE A 107 -6.26 -1.37 8.51
C ILE A 107 -6.84 -0.91 9.86
N PHE A 108 -7.82 0.00 9.85
CA PHE A 108 -8.30 0.66 11.08
C PHE A 108 -9.65 0.16 11.58
N ILE A 109 -10.44 -0.51 10.75
CA ILE A 109 -11.84 -0.81 11.09
C ILE A 109 -12.16 -2.29 10.91
N LYS A 110 -11.57 -2.96 9.91
CA LYS A 110 -11.75 -4.38 9.66
C LYS A 110 -10.94 -5.24 10.63
N THR A 111 -11.35 -5.24 11.88
CA THR A 111 -10.81 -6.15 12.88
C THR A 111 -11.44 -7.54 12.73
N PRO A 112 -10.85 -8.61 13.29
CA PRO A 112 -11.47 -9.93 13.32
C PRO A 112 -12.89 -9.91 13.94
N GLU A 113 -13.13 -9.02 14.91
CA GLU A 113 -14.45 -8.79 15.48
C GLU A 113 -15.42 -8.12 14.50
N TYR A 114 -14.92 -7.23 13.63
CA TYR A 114 -15.71 -6.64 12.54
C TYR A 114 -16.11 -7.71 11.53
N ASP A 115 -15.18 -8.58 11.11
CA ASP A 115 -15.48 -9.65 10.16
C ASP A 115 -16.48 -10.65 10.73
N THR A 116 -16.32 -11.01 12.01
CA THR A 116 -17.29 -11.85 12.73
C THR A 116 -18.67 -11.19 12.79
N ALA A 117 -18.71 -9.89 13.09
CA ALA A 117 -19.94 -9.11 13.13
C ALA A 117 -20.64 -9.04 11.77
N MET A 118 -19.88 -8.79 10.70
CA MET A 118 -20.44 -8.77 9.34
C MET A 118 -20.94 -10.15 8.93
N ALA A 119 -20.20 -11.22 9.24
CA ALA A 119 -20.64 -12.59 8.96
C ALA A 119 -21.93 -12.94 9.70
N ASP A 120 -22.12 -12.50 10.94
CA ASP A 120 -23.36 -12.72 11.69
C ASP A 120 -24.55 -11.96 11.09
N ILE A 121 -24.33 -10.73 10.60
CA ILE A 121 -25.36 -9.99 9.87
C ILE A 121 -25.67 -10.65 8.53
N GLU A 122 -24.65 -11.13 7.79
CA GLU A 122 -24.85 -11.84 6.53
C GLU A 122 -25.63 -13.14 6.70
N LYS A 123 -25.46 -13.86 7.82
CA LYS A 123 -26.28 -15.04 8.15
C LYS A 123 -27.78 -14.74 8.20
N LEU A 124 -28.16 -13.53 8.62
CA LEU A 124 -29.57 -13.12 8.67
C LEU A 124 -30.14 -12.96 7.25
N PHE A 125 -29.33 -12.46 6.30
CA PHE A 125 -29.71 -12.33 4.89
C PHE A 125 -29.49 -13.60 4.06
N TYR A 126 -28.82 -14.61 4.62
CA TYR A 126 -28.55 -15.88 3.94
C TYR A 126 -29.83 -16.54 3.42
N GLY A 127 -30.94 -16.47 4.18
CA GLY A 127 -32.23 -17.04 3.75
C GLY A 127 -32.75 -16.44 2.44
N ILE A 128 -32.62 -15.11 2.27
CA ILE A 128 -33.00 -14.42 1.03
C ILE A 128 -32.01 -14.73 -0.08
N LYS A 129 -30.70 -14.58 0.18
CA LYS A 129 -29.65 -14.87 -0.83
C LYS A 129 -29.74 -16.31 -1.33
N LYS A 130 -30.01 -17.27 -0.44
CA LYS A 130 -30.24 -18.68 -0.77
C LYS A 130 -31.51 -18.90 -1.60
N ALA A 131 -32.60 -18.20 -1.31
CA ALA A 131 -33.82 -18.27 -2.13
C ALA A 131 -33.58 -17.82 -3.58
N PHE A 132 -32.68 -16.86 -3.81
CA PHE A 132 -32.21 -16.48 -5.14
C PHE A 132 -31.25 -17.51 -5.76
N ALA A 133 -30.33 -18.08 -4.97
CA ALA A 133 -29.31 -19.01 -5.46
C ALA A 133 -29.84 -20.41 -5.80
N ASP A 134 -30.78 -20.93 -5.00
CA ASP A 134 -31.33 -22.29 -5.16
C ASP A 134 -32.32 -22.40 -6.34
N ARG A 135 -32.61 -21.28 -7.01
CA ARG A 135 -33.64 -21.20 -8.05
C ARG A 135 -33.11 -20.51 -9.31
N PRO A 136 -32.42 -21.25 -10.19
CA PRO A 136 -31.94 -20.72 -11.46
C PRO A 136 -33.07 -20.16 -12.33
N GLU A 137 -34.33 -20.57 -12.10
CA GLU A 137 -35.48 -19.99 -12.79
C GLU A 137 -35.64 -18.48 -12.51
N ILE A 138 -35.26 -17.99 -11.33
CA ILE A 138 -35.39 -16.57 -10.96
C ILE A 138 -34.41 -15.72 -11.76
N GLU A 139 -33.18 -16.22 -11.92
CA GLU A 139 -32.15 -15.52 -12.69
C GLU A 139 -32.51 -15.50 -14.18
N GLN A 140 -32.98 -16.63 -14.71
CA GLN A 140 -33.47 -16.70 -16.09
C GLN A 140 -34.70 -15.80 -16.31
N THR A 141 -35.67 -15.79 -15.39
CA THR A 141 -36.86 -14.91 -15.47
C THR A 141 -36.45 -13.44 -15.41
N THR A 142 -35.53 -13.07 -14.51
CA THR A 142 -35.03 -11.69 -14.39
C THR A 142 -34.34 -11.25 -15.68
N LYS A 143 -33.54 -12.13 -16.29
CA LYS A 143 -32.89 -11.88 -17.58
C LYS A 143 -33.91 -11.70 -18.70
N ASP A 144 -34.90 -12.58 -18.77
CA ASP A 144 -35.95 -12.53 -19.78
C ASP A 144 -36.80 -11.26 -19.65
N LEU A 145 -37.15 -10.85 -18.42
CA LEU A 145 -37.84 -9.58 -18.15
C LEU A 145 -37.00 -8.37 -18.56
N LYS A 146 -35.67 -8.40 -18.34
CA LYS A 146 -34.73 -7.35 -18.81
C LYS A 146 -34.65 -7.30 -20.33
N ASP A 147 -34.59 -8.46 -21.00
CA ASP A 147 -34.60 -8.56 -22.46
C ASP A 147 -35.89 -7.96 -23.04
N LEU A 148 -37.04 -8.26 -22.42
CA LEU A 148 -38.33 -7.71 -22.82
C LEU A 148 -38.42 -6.19 -22.58
N ARG A 149 -37.98 -5.71 -21.40
CA ARG A 149 -37.87 -4.28 -21.09
C ARG A 149 -37.02 -3.54 -22.12
N ASP A 150 -35.88 -4.10 -22.49
CA ASP A 150 -34.96 -3.49 -23.45
C ASP A 150 -35.55 -3.45 -24.87
N ALA A 151 -36.43 -4.39 -25.20
CA ALA A 151 -37.19 -4.35 -26.45
C ALA A 151 -38.20 -3.19 -26.51
N PHE A 152 -38.79 -2.80 -25.37
CA PHE A 152 -39.61 -1.59 -25.26
C PHE A 152 -38.80 -0.29 -25.38
N GLY A 153 -37.48 -0.32 -25.13
CA GLY A 153 -36.58 0.83 -25.27
C GLY A 153 -36.80 1.93 -24.21
N LYS A 154 -36.04 3.03 -24.33
CA LYS A 154 -36.20 4.18 -23.42
C LYS A 154 -37.54 4.89 -23.66
N PRO A 155 -38.29 5.26 -22.60
CA PRO A 155 -39.52 6.02 -22.76
C PRO A 155 -39.22 7.45 -23.24
N ASN A 156 -40.18 8.06 -23.92
CA ASN A 156 -40.17 9.48 -24.22
C ASN A 156 -40.38 10.31 -22.95
N LYS A 157 -40.16 11.63 -23.01
CA LYS A 157 -40.35 12.55 -21.87
C LYS A 157 -41.77 12.54 -21.28
N ASP A 158 -42.76 12.08 -22.05
CA ASP A 158 -44.17 11.94 -21.67
C ASP A 158 -44.53 10.52 -21.18
N GLY A 159 -43.55 9.62 -21.02
CA GLY A 159 -43.76 8.23 -20.60
C GLY A 159 -44.22 7.28 -21.71
N SER A 160 -44.47 7.79 -22.93
CA SER A 160 -44.88 6.96 -24.06
C SER A 160 -43.72 6.12 -24.62
N ILE A 161 -44.04 4.98 -25.23
CA ILE A 161 -43.05 4.15 -25.92
C ILE A 161 -42.51 4.91 -27.15
N ALA A 162 -41.19 5.02 -27.27
CA ALA A 162 -40.55 5.69 -28.39
C ALA A 162 -40.90 5.00 -29.73
N LYS A 163 -41.19 5.79 -30.78
CA LYS A 163 -41.44 5.28 -32.14
C LYS A 163 -40.27 4.47 -32.70
N SER A 164 -39.07 4.67 -32.17
CA SER A 164 -37.86 3.93 -32.52
C SER A 164 -37.69 2.59 -31.79
N SER A 165 -38.54 2.28 -30.81
CA SER A 165 -38.49 1.04 -30.02
C SER A 165 -38.68 -0.21 -30.89
N LYS A 166 -38.09 -1.34 -30.47
CA LYS A 166 -38.20 -2.61 -31.21
C LYS A 166 -39.65 -3.11 -31.22
N VAL A 167 -40.40 -2.88 -30.14
CA VAL A 167 -41.83 -3.26 -30.02
C VAL A 167 -42.72 -2.49 -31.00
N LEU A 168 -42.58 -1.16 -31.09
CA LEU A 168 -43.38 -0.39 -32.06
C LEU A 168 -42.90 -0.60 -33.50
N LYS A 169 -41.62 -0.90 -33.74
CA LYS A 169 -41.15 -1.31 -35.08
C LYS A 169 -41.67 -2.68 -35.48
N ALA A 170 -41.81 -3.60 -34.53
CA ALA A 170 -42.29 -4.97 -34.77
C ALA A 170 -43.80 -5.02 -35.02
N PHE A 171 -44.60 -4.34 -34.19
CA PHE A 171 -46.07 -4.46 -34.22
C PHE A 171 -46.78 -3.20 -34.74
N GLY A 172 -46.07 -2.09 -34.95
CA GLY A 172 -46.66 -0.79 -35.28
C GLY A 172 -47.41 -0.74 -36.60
N SER A 173 -47.01 -1.54 -37.59
CA SER A 173 -47.67 -1.67 -38.91
C SER A 173 -48.54 -2.92 -39.05
N GLY A 174 -48.84 -3.62 -37.94
CA GLY A 174 -49.55 -4.91 -37.92
C GLY A 174 -48.61 -6.11 -38.11
N ASN A 175 -49.03 -7.29 -37.63
CA ASN A 175 -48.26 -8.52 -37.80
C ASN A 175 -48.46 -9.10 -39.20
N LYS A 176 -47.57 -8.73 -40.11
CA LYS A 176 -47.55 -9.21 -41.51
C LYS A 176 -46.98 -10.63 -41.67
N ILE A 177 -46.48 -11.28 -40.60
CA ILE A 177 -46.06 -12.70 -40.64
C ILE A 177 -47.27 -13.61 -40.51
N ASP A 178 -48.16 -13.30 -39.57
CA ASP A 178 -49.39 -14.07 -39.36
C ASP A 178 -50.52 -13.61 -40.31
N ASN A 179 -50.43 -12.39 -40.85
CA ASN A 179 -51.40 -11.81 -41.81
C ASN A 179 -50.71 -11.41 -43.13
N ILE A 180 -50.43 -12.39 -43.97
CA ILE A 180 -49.77 -12.20 -45.28
C ILE A 180 -50.79 -11.63 -46.28
N PRO A 181 -50.46 -10.57 -47.04
CA PRO A 181 -51.32 -10.06 -48.13
C PRO A 181 -51.62 -11.14 -49.17
N ASP A 182 -52.80 -11.11 -49.79
CA ASP A 182 -53.25 -12.13 -50.75
C ASP A 182 -52.26 -12.34 -51.91
N GLU A 183 -51.65 -11.25 -52.38
CA GLU A 183 -50.62 -11.24 -53.44
C GLU A 183 -49.33 -12.01 -53.06
N LEU A 184 -49.07 -12.19 -51.76
CA LEU A 184 -47.85 -12.81 -51.23
C LEU A 184 -48.08 -14.18 -50.59
N LEU A 185 -49.32 -14.70 -50.63
CA LEU A 185 -49.67 -16.06 -50.18
C LEU A 185 -48.79 -17.16 -50.79
N PRO A 186 -48.36 -17.11 -52.07
CA PRO A 186 -47.45 -18.11 -52.63
C PRO A 186 -46.11 -18.23 -51.87
N PHE A 187 -45.71 -17.20 -51.11
CA PHE A 187 -44.49 -17.19 -50.32
C PHE A 187 -44.71 -17.56 -48.84
N GLU A 188 -45.90 -18.01 -48.44
CA GLU A 188 -46.25 -18.30 -47.05
C GLU A 188 -45.24 -19.21 -46.35
N MET A 189 -44.78 -20.27 -47.02
CA MET A 189 -43.81 -21.21 -46.46
C MET A 189 -42.48 -20.55 -46.07
N PHE A 190 -42.10 -19.45 -46.73
CA PHE A 190 -40.87 -18.72 -46.46
C PHE A 190 -41.06 -17.60 -45.44
N VAL A 191 -42.21 -16.91 -45.50
CA VAL A 191 -42.59 -15.86 -44.55
C VAL A 191 -42.85 -16.43 -43.14
N LYS A 192 -43.34 -17.67 -43.04
CA LYS A 192 -43.54 -18.39 -41.77
C LYS A 192 -42.40 -19.38 -41.44
N SER A 193 -41.27 -19.30 -42.14
CA SER A 193 -40.12 -20.17 -41.89
C SER A 193 -39.43 -19.85 -40.55
N ALA A 194 -38.45 -20.68 -40.15
CA ALA A 194 -37.65 -20.44 -38.95
C ALA A 194 -36.77 -19.17 -39.04
N ASN A 195 -36.51 -18.63 -40.23
CA ASN A 195 -35.68 -17.44 -40.44
C ASN A 195 -36.26 -16.50 -41.52
N PRO A 196 -37.45 -15.92 -41.30
CA PRO A 196 -38.15 -15.14 -42.31
C PRO A 196 -37.44 -13.82 -42.61
N SER A 197 -36.78 -13.21 -41.61
CA SER A 197 -35.96 -12.00 -41.80
C SER A 197 -34.80 -12.20 -42.77
N LYS A 198 -34.13 -13.35 -42.73
CA LYS A 198 -33.04 -13.69 -43.66
C LYS A 198 -33.56 -13.89 -45.08
N TRP A 199 -34.69 -14.56 -45.23
CA TRP A 199 -35.31 -14.78 -46.54
C TRP A 199 -35.83 -13.47 -47.15
N ILE A 200 -36.50 -12.62 -46.36
CA ILE A 200 -36.96 -11.30 -46.81
C ILE A 200 -35.75 -10.41 -47.16
N GLY A 201 -34.71 -10.39 -46.32
CA GLY A 201 -33.48 -9.66 -46.60
C GLY A 201 -32.76 -10.15 -47.86
N TRP A 202 -32.84 -11.45 -48.15
CA TRP A 202 -32.34 -12.04 -49.39
C TRP A 202 -33.15 -11.57 -50.60
N GLN A 203 -34.49 -11.56 -50.51
CA GLN A 203 -35.37 -11.03 -51.56
C GLN A 203 -35.14 -9.53 -51.82
N ILE A 204 -35.01 -8.72 -50.77
CA ILE A 204 -34.73 -7.28 -50.89
C ILE A 204 -33.38 -7.05 -51.59
N LYS A 205 -32.35 -7.84 -51.28
CA LYS A 205 -31.05 -7.74 -51.98
C LYS A 205 -31.12 -8.20 -53.43
N GLY A 206 -31.93 -9.23 -53.71
CA GLY A 206 -32.16 -9.70 -55.08
C GLY A 206 -32.86 -8.70 -55.98
N LYS A 207 -33.62 -7.76 -55.42
CA LYS A 207 -34.28 -6.68 -56.15
C LYS A 207 -33.31 -5.94 -57.08
N GLU A 208 -32.11 -5.62 -56.61
CA GLU A 208 -31.09 -4.90 -57.38
C GLU A 208 -30.71 -5.63 -58.69
N PHE A 209 -30.82 -6.97 -58.69
CA PHE A 209 -30.52 -7.81 -59.84
C PHE A 209 -31.74 -8.06 -60.74
N LEU A 210 -32.95 -8.00 -60.18
CA LEU A 210 -34.22 -8.06 -60.94
C LEU A 210 -34.42 -6.80 -61.81
N GLU A 211 -33.80 -5.67 -61.46
CA GLU A 211 -33.83 -4.44 -62.26
C GLU A 211 -32.95 -4.51 -63.53
N LEU A 212 -32.03 -5.47 -63.63
CA LEU A 212 -31.07 -5.60 -64.74
C LEU A 212 -31.64 -6.29 -66.00
N GLY A 213 -32.78 -6.97 -65.90
CA GLY A 213 -33.41 -7.66 -67.02
C GLY A 213 -34.64 -8.48 -66.62
N ASP A 214 -35.14 -9.30 -67.56
CA ASP A 214 -36.36 -10.12 -67.37
C ASP A 214 -36.05 -11.60 -67.15
N THR A 215 -34.90 -11.86 -66.53
CA THR A 215 -34.45 -13.20 -66.13
C THR A 215 -34.34 -13.24 -64.62
N CYS A 216 -34.96 -14.24 -63.98
CA CYS A 216 -34.89 -14.41 -62.55
C CYS A 216 -33.44 -14.61 -62.10
N PRO A 217 -32.88 -13.77 -61.20
CA PRO A 217 -31.47 -13.85 -60.79
C PRO A 217 -31.15 -15.10 -59.97
N TYR A 218 -32.14 -15.90 -59.59
CA TYR A 218 -31.98 -17.07 -58.73
C TYR A 218 -32.02 -18.40 -59.48
N CYS A 219 -32.92 -18.54 -60.46
CA CYS A 219 -33.09 -19.79 -61.21
C CYS A 219 -32.84 -19.64 -62.72
N ALA A 220 -32.46 -18.44 -63.18
CA ALA A 220 -32.20 -18.12 -64.59
C ALA A 220 -33.41 -18.36 -65.53
N THR A 221 -34.61 -18.55 -65.00
CA THR A 221 -35.84 -18.65 -65.78
C THR A 221 -36.26 -17.28 -66.27
N ALA A 222 -36.66 -17.18 -67.53
CA ALA A 222 -37.26 -15.95 -68.08
C ALA A 222 -38.58 -15.64 -67.34
N LEU A 223 -38.80 -14.36 -67.03
CA LEU A 223 -40.01 -13.81 -66.40
C LEU A 223 -40.79 -13.01 -67.45
N PRO A 224 -41.53 -13.67 -68.35
CA PRO A 224 -42.14 -13.02 -69.51
C PRO A 224 -43.33 -12.13 -69.17
N GLU A 225 -43.96 -12.33 -68.00
CA GLU A 225 -45.13 -11.55 -67.58
C GLU A 225 -44.76 -10.51 -66.50
N PRO A 226 -45.17 -9.24 -66.65
CA PRO A 226 -44.88 -8.18 -65.67
C PRO A 226 -45.32 -8.51 -64.26
N GLU A 227 -46.45 -9.22 -64.12
CA GLU A 227 -47.05 -9.63 -62.85
C GLU A 227 -46.11 -10.51 -62.01
N GLN A 228 -45.28 -11.35 -62.65
CA GLN A 228 -44.31 -12.23 -61.95
C GLN A 228 -43.16 -11.42 -61.34
N LYS A 229 -42.75 -10.34 -62.02
CA LYS A 229 -41.74 -9.40 -61.53
C LYS A 229 -42.30 -8.53 -60.41
N GLU A 230 -43.54 -8.07 -60.56
CA GLU A 230 -44.26 -7.30 -59.55
C GLU A 230 -44.48 -8.10 -58.25
N THR A 231 -44.83 -9.38 -58.34
CA THR A 231 -45.01 -10.25 -57.16
C THR A 231 -43.72 -10.38 -56.34
N ALA A 232 -42.56 -10.52 -56.99
CA ALA A 232 -41.26 -10.56 -56.30
C ALA A 232 -40.88 -9.21 -55.68
N LEU A 233 -41.21 -8.10 -56.35
CA LEU A 233 -40.99 -6.73 -55.85
C LEU A 233 -41.95 -6.35 -54.72
N ALA A 234 -43.14 -6.94 -54.69
CA ALA A 234 -44.15 -6.71 -53.66
C ALA A 234 -43.65 -7.14 -52.27
N VAL A 235 -42.81 -8.19 -52.18
CA VAL A 235 -42.16 -8.59 -50.90
C VAL A 235 -41.30 -7.45 -50.35
N ALA A 236 -40.49 -6.81 -51.19
CA ALA A 236 -39.61 -5.71 -50.79
C ALA A 236 -40.37 -4.40 -50.51
N LYS A 237 -41.59 -4.26 -51.03
CA LYS A 237 -42.49 -3.11 -50.78
C LYS A 237 -43.27 -3.28 -49.49
N GLU A 238 -43.72 -4.50 -49.18
CA GLU A 238 -44.60 -4.77 -48.04
C GLU A 238 -43.86 -5.14 -46.75
N TYR A 239 -42.65 -5.72 -46.83
CA TYR A 239 -41.90 -6.19 -45.67
C TYR A 239 -40.59 -5.42 -45.44
N ASP A 240 -40.27 -5.19 -44.16
CA ASP A 240 -38.95 -4.71 -43.72
C ASP A 240 -38.24 -5.83 -42.94
N ALA A 241 -37.06 -6.25 -43.42
CA ALA A 241 -36.32 -7.37 -42.83
C ALA A 241 -35.92 -7.13 -41.36
N THR A 242 -35.70 -5.87 -40.97
CA THR A 242 -35.30 -5.50 -39.60
C THR A 242 -36.49 -5.55 -38.66
N ALA A 243 -37.65 -5.03 -39.08
CA ALA A 243 -38.92 -5.09 -38.37
C ALA A 243 -39.37 -6.54 -38.15
N ILE A 244 -39.24 -7.40 -39.18
CA ILE A 244 -39.56 -8.83 -39.08
C ILE A 244 -38.61 -9.56 -38.13
N ASN A 245 -37.32 -9.22 -38.15
CA ASN A 245 -36.37 -9.75 -37.17
C ASN A 245 -36.72 -9.35 -35.73
N HIS A 246 -37.13 -8.09 -35.53
CA HIS A 246 -37.60 -7.63 -34.23
C HIS A 246 -38.89 -8.34 -33.79
N LEU A 247 -39.82 -8.58 -34.73
CA LEU A 247 -41.09 -9.28 -34.47
C LEU A 247 -40.84 -10.73 -34.03
N ASN A 248 -40.02 -11.49 -34.75
CA ASN A 248 -39.69 -12.86 -34.36
C ASN A 248 -39.00 -12.95 -33.00
N ASN A 249 -37.99 -12.12 -32.76
CA ASN A 249 -37.29 -12.12 -31.46
C ASN A 249 -38.23 -11.74 -30.31
N LEU A 250 -39.14 -10.78 -30.53
CA LEU A 250 -40.14 -10.41 -29.53
C LEU A 250 -41.17 -11.51 -29.29
N LYS A 251 -41.61 -12.21 -30.35
CA LYS A 251 -42.54 -13.34 -30.24
C LYS A 251 -41.92 -14.47 -29.41
N GLU A 252 -40.67 -14.83 -29.67
CA GLU A 252 -39.95 -15.84 -28.87
C GLU A 252 -39.81 -15.42 -27.39
N VAL A 253 -39.49 -14.15 -27.13
CA VAL A 253 -39.38 -13.63 -25.74
C VAL A 253 -40.74 -13.61 -25.05
N ILE A 254 -41.80 -13.19 -25.73
CA ILE A 254 -43.18 -13.18 -25.19
C ILE A 254 -43.67 -14.59 -24.94
N GLU A 255 -43.42 -15.54 -25.84
CA GLU A 255 -43.79 -16.96 -25.66
C GLU A 255 -43.03 -17.58 -24.47
N ARG A 256 -41.73 -17.32 -24.33
CA ARG A 256 -40.91 -17.79 -23.21
C ARG A 256 -41.37 -17.22 -21.87
N LEU A 257 -41.73 -15.94 -21.86
CA LEU A 257 -42.26 -15.24 -20.69
C LEU A 257 -43.75 -15.48 -20.47
N GLY A 258 -44.45 -16.09 -21.44
CA GLY A 258 -45.90 -16.29 -21.45
C GLY A 258 -46.41 -16.80 -20.11
N LYS A 259 -45.79 -17.87 -19.62
CA LYS A 259 -46.09 -18.51 -18.33
C LYS A 259 -46.00 -17.59 -17.10
N TYR A 260 -45.34 -16.43 -17.17
CA TYR A 260 -45.25 -15.47 -16.06
C TYR A 260 -46.31 -14.36 -16.14
N PHE A 261 -46.99 -14.21 -17.28
CA PHE A 261 -48.07 -13.24 -17.44
C PHE A 261 -49.41 -13.84 -16.98
N SER A 262 -50.29 -13.01 -16.44
CA SER A 262 -51.66 -13.42 -16.13
C SER A 262 -52.44 -13.75 -17.39
N ASP A 263 -53.47 -14.60 -17.29
CA ASP A 263 -54.27 -15.04 -18.44
C ASP A 263 -54.82 -13.86 -19.26
N GLY A 264 -55.32 -12.82 -18.57
CA GLY A 264 -55.79 -11.60 -19.22
C GLY A 264 -54.68 -10.79 -19.91
N CYS A 265 -53.45 -10.83 -19.40
CA CYS A 265 -52.30 -10.20 -20.04
C CYS A 265 -51.87 -11.00 -21.29
N GLN A 266 -51.83 -12.33 -21.20
CA GLN A 266 -51.54 -13.21 -22.33
C GLN A 266 -52.57 -13.02 -23.46
N GLU A 267 -53.86 -13.01 -23.16
CA GLU A 267 -54.90 -12.78 -24.16
C GLU A 267 -54.76 -11.41 -24.86
N ASN A 268 -54.40 -10.37 -24.10
CA ASN A 268 -54.20 -9.04 -24.65
C ASN A 268 -52.90 -8.95 -25.47
N LEU A 269 -51.84 -9.62 -25.05
CA LEU A 269 -50.61 -9.77 -25.83
C LEU A 269 -50.86 -10.59 -27.11
N ASP A 270 -51.70 -11.61 -27.07
CA ASP A 270 -52.12 -12.38 -28.24
C ASP A 270 -52.91 -11.52 -29.25
N LYS A 271 -53.82 -10.67 -28.76
CA LYS A 271 -54.55 -9.71 -29.60
C LYS A 271 -53.62 -8.68 -30.24
N VAL A 272 -52.61 -8.22 -29.49
CA VAL A 272 -51.60 -7.27 -29.98
C VAL A 272 -50.69 -7.93 -31.01
N THR A 273 -50.20 -9.13 -30.72
CA THR A 273 -49.28 -9.87 -31.59
C THR A 273 -49.97 -10.37 -32.86
N LYS A 274 -51.27 -10.69 -32.84
CA LYS A 274 -52.01 -11.17 -34.02
C LYS A 274 -52.73 -10.06 -34.81
N SER A 275 -52.60 -8.80 -34.40
CA SER A 275 -53.30 -7.67 -35.03
C SER A 275 -52.98 -7.53 -36.53
N LYS A 276 -54.02 -7.40 -37.35
CA LYS A 276 -53.95 -7.18 -38.81
C LYS A 276 -53.57 -5.74 -39.18
N THR A 277 -53.88 -4.79 -38.32
CA THR A 277 -53.74 -3.35 -38.55
C THR A 277 -52.77 -2.74 -37.54
N GLU A 278 -52.43 -1.47 -37.76
CA GLU A 278 -51.65 -0.69 -36.80
C GLU A 278 -52.24 -0.78 -35.38
N LEU A 279 -51.34 -0.72 -34.39
CA LEU A 279 -51.73 -0.73 -32.99
C LEU A 279 -52.63 0.47 -32.65
N THR A 280 -53.81 0.17 -32.12
CA THR A 280 -54.76 1.15 -31.61
C THR A 280 -54.21 1.86 -30.38
N ALA A 281 -54.75 3.05 -30.06
CA ALA A 281 -54.34 3.79 -28.86
C ALA A 281 -54.48 2.96 -27.56
N PRO A 282 -55.58 2.21 -27.32
CA PRO A 282 -55.69 1.31 -26.16
C PRO A 282 -54.60 0.23 -26.09
N GLN A 283 -54.22 -0.36 -27.24
CA GLN A 283 -53.14 -1.36 -27.29
C GLN A 283 -51.77 -0.74 -26.96
N LYS A 284 -51.51 0.49 -27.41
CA LYS A 284 -50.28 1.22 -27.07
C LYS A 284 -50.21 1.59 -25.58
N THR A 285 -51.34 1.97 -24.97
CA THR A 285 -51.44 2.21 -23.53
C THR A 285 -51.18 0.93 -22.74
N PHE A 286 -51.84 -0.18 -23.12
CA PHE A 286 -51.63 -1.49 -22.48
C PHE A 286 -50.17 -1.92 -22.46
N LEU A 287 -49.46 -1.76 -23.58
CA LEU A 287 -48.03 -2.07 -23.71
C LEU A 287 -47.14 -1.15 -22.87
N SER A 288 -47.49 0.14 -22.77
CA SER A 288 -46.75 1.10 -21.94
C SER A 288 -46.89 0.77 -20.45
N ASP A 289 -48.11 0.44 -20.03
CA ASP A 289 -48.39 0.02 -18.66
C ASP A 289 -47.69 -1.32 -18.34
N LEU A 290 -47.70 -2.28 -19.27
CA LEU A 290 -46.98 -3.56 -19.10
C LEU A 290 -45.48 -3.34 -18.90
N LYS A 291 -44.88 -2.43 -19.68
CA LYS A 291 -43.47 -2.06 -19.50
C LYS A 291 -43.22 -1.51 -18.10
N ASN A 292 -44.06 -0.60 -17.60
CA ASN A 292 -43.93 -0.02 -16.26
C ASN A 292 -44.04 -1.11 -15.17
N SER A 293 -44.98 -2.05 -15.33
CA SER A 293 -45.11 -3.22 -14.44
C SER A 293 -43.85 -4.09 -14.44
N ILE A 294 -43.26 -4.37 -15.61
CA ILE A 294 -42.01 -5.12 -15.74
C ILE A 294 -40.84 -4.37 -15.09
N GLU A 295 -40.75 -3.06 -15.31
CA GLU A 295 -39.67 -2.24 -14.75
C GLU A 295 -39.75 -2.14 -13.22
N ALA A 296 -40.95 -1.98 -12.67
CA ALA A 296 -41.19 -2.01 -11.23
C ALA A 296 -40.76 -3.34 -10.61
N LEU A 297 -41.14 -4.47 -11.22
CA LEU A 297 -40.76 -5.79 -10.74
C LEU A 297 -39.24 -6.02 -10.80
N ILE A 298 -38.58 -5.60 -11.88
CA ILE A 298 -37.11 -5.68 -12.01
C ILE A 298 -36.43 -4.88 -10.91
N GLN A 299 -36.89 -3.65 -10.63
CA GLN A 299 -36.31 -2.82 -9.58
C GLN A 299 -36.45 -3.47 -8.20
N GLN A 300 -37.61 -4.07 -7.89
CA GLN A 300 -37.81 -4.77 -6.63
C GLN A 300 -36.93 -6.02 -6.51
N LEU A 301 -36.84 -6.83 -7.58
CA LEU A 301 -35.99 -8.03 -7.60
C LEU A 301 -34.50 -7.70 -7.47
N ASP A 302 -34.01 -6.69 -8.21
CA ASP A 302 -32.60 -6.27 -8.12
C ASP A 302 -32.31 -5.67 -6.74
N GLY A 303 -33.22 -4.88 -6.16
CA GLY A 303 -33.05 -4.29 -4.82
C GLY A 303 -32.98 -5.34 -3.71
N LEU A 304 -33.81 -6.38 -3.78
CA LEU A 304 -33.75 -7.54 -2.86
C LEU A 304 -32.45 -8.33 -3.01
N ARG A 305 -31.92 -8.45 -4.24
CA ARG A 305 -30.68 -9.16 -4.52
C ARG A 305 -29.45 -8.44 -3.96
N THR A 306 -29.42 -7.11 -4.00
CA THR A 306 -28.28 -6.29 -3.55
C THR A 306 -28.37 -5.87 -2.09
N ILE A 307 -29.34 -6.38 -1.32
CA ILE A 307 -29.51 -5.99 0.08
C ILE A 307 -28.28 -6.38 0.89
N SER A 308 -27.71 -5.40 1.58
CA SER A 308 -26.51 -5.57 2.41
C SER A 308 -26.62 -4.75 3.70
N PHE A 309 -25.68 -4.97 4.61
CA PHE A 309 -25.55 -4.16 5.83
C PHE A 309 -25.48 -2.66 5.53
N PHE A 310 -24.74 -2.25 4.49
CA PHE A 310 -24.55 -0.85 4.12
C PHE A 310 -25.86 -0.19 3.67
N SER A 311 -26.72 -0.94 2.98
CA SER A 311 -28.07 -0.50 2.58
C SER A 311 -29.00 -0.25 3.79
N LEU A 312 -28.72 -0.86 4.93
CA LEU A 312 -29.54 -0.88 6.15
C LEU A 312 -28.85 -0.23 7.36
N ARG A 313 -27.78 0.53 7.13
CA ARG A 313 -26.98 1.19 8.18
C ARG A 313 -27.79 2.19 9.02
N ASP A 314 -28.89 2.69 8.45
CA ASP A 314 -29.86 3.54 9.12
C ASP A 314 -30.92 2.70 9.83
N VAL A 315 -30.57 2.28 11.05
CA VAL A 315 -31.35 1.37 11.90
C VAL A 315 -32.76 1.89 12.15
N ASP A 316 -32.93 3.21 12.19
CA ASP A 316 -34.21 3.87 12.44
C ASP A 316 -35.18 3.74 11.25
N GLU A 317 -34.67 3.52 10.04
CA GLU A 317 -35.48 3.35 8.83
C GLU A 317 -35.72 1.89 8.44
N ILE A 318 -35.09 0.91 9.09
CA ILE A 318 -35.24 -0.51 8.73
C ILE A 318 -36.73 -0.94 8.80
N ASP A 319 -37.47 -0.50 9.83
CA ASP A 319 -38.91 -0.80 9.97
C ASP A 319 -39.74 -0.23 8.82
N LYS A 320 -39.28 0.86 8.21
CA LYS A 320 -39.97 1.54 7.10
C LYS A 320 -39.55 0.97 5.75
N LYS A 321 -38.28 0.61 5.60
CA LYS A 321 -37.69 0.12 4.34
C LYS A 321 -38.00 -1.35 4.08
N MET A 322 -37.99 -2.21 5.11
CA MET A 322 -38.22 -3.65 4.92
C MET A 322 -39.60 -3.99 4.33
N PRO A 323 -40.73 -3.40 4.79
CA PRO A 323 -42.04 -3.67 4.19
C PRO A 323 -42.15 -3.20 2.74
N LEU A 324 -41.43 -2.14 2.35
CA LEU A 324 -41.43 -1.60 0.97
C LEU A 324 -40.73 -2.53 -0.04
N LEU A 325 -39.92 -3.47 0.44
CA LEU A 325 -39.26 -4.47 -0.38
C LEU A 325 -40.16 -5.67 -0.71
N LYS A 326 -41.34 -5.76 -0.08
CA LYS A 326 -42.31 -6.82 -0.37
C LYS A 326 -42.90 -6.62 -1.76
N ILE A 327 -42.90 -7.69 -2.55
CA ILE A 327 -43.47 -7.65 -3.89
C ILE A 327 -44.95 -7.99 -3.77
N ASP A 328 -45.81 -6.99 -3.94
CA ASP A 328 -47.25 -7.17 -4.01
C ASP A 328 -47.67 -7.42 -5.47
N LEU A 329 -47.83 -8.69 -5.83
CA LEU A 329 -48.31 -9.09 -7.16
C LEU A 329 -49.72 -8.57 -7.47
N GLY A 330 -50.54 -8.25 -6.46
CA GLY A 330 -51.85 -7.63 -6.66
C GLY A 330 -51.76 -6.22 -7.26
N MET A 331 -50.63 -5.52 -7.06
CA MET A 331 -50.33 -4.22 -7.68
C MET A 331 -49.65 -4.34 -9.04
N ILE A 332 -49.31 -5.57 -9.46
CA ILE A 332 -48.66 -5.90 -10.73
C ILE A 332 -49.44 -7.04 -11.41
N ASP A 333 -50.76 -6.85 -11.49
CA ASP A 333 -51.77 -7.80 -12.00
C ASP A 333 -51.42 -8.47 -13.35
N LYS A 334 -50.70 -7.75 -14.22
CA LYS A 334 -50.25 -8.27 -15.53
C LYS A 334 -49.22 -9.39 -15.42
N LEU A 335 -48.46 -9.43 -14.34
CA LEU A 335 -47.42 -10.42 -14.07
C LEU A 335 -47.85 -11.44 -13.00
N ASP A 336 -49.11 -11.39 -12.56
CA ASP A 336 -49.66 -12.28 -11.54
C ASP A 336 -50.12 -13.60 -12.14
N SER A 337 -49.19 -14.56 -12.26
CA SER A 337 -49.42 -15.93 -12.71
C SER A 337 -49.04 -16.94 -11.63
N GLU A 338 -49.45 -18.20 -11.76
CA GLU A 338 -49.03 -19.27 -10.85
C GLU A 338 -47.50 -19.41 -10.81
N GLN A 339 -46.83 -19.27 -11.95
CA GLN A 339 -45.38 -19.37 -12.05
C GLN A 339 -44.67 -18.17 -11.43
N THR A 340 -45.21 -16.95 -11.57
CA THR A 340 -44.67 -15.77 -10.90
C THR A 340 -44.84 -15.86 -9.39
N ARG A 341 -46.01 -16.31 -8.91
CA ARG A 341 -46.25 -16.57 -7.47
C ARG A 341 -45.32 -17.64 -6.93
N ALA A 342 -45.11 -18.73 -7.66
CA ALA A 342 -44.18 -19.79 -7.26
C ALA A 342 -42.75 -19.28 -7.06
N VAL A 343 -42.34 -18.23 -7.79
CA VAL A 343 -41.04 -17.56 -7.65
C VAL A 343 -41.04 -16.56 -6.49
N ILE A 344 -42.06 -15.72 -6.40
CA ILE A 344 -42.08 -14.55 -5.50
C ILE A 344 -42.54 -14.89 -4.07
N ASP A 345 -43.51 -15.79 -3.90
CA ASP A 345 -44.06 -16.12 -2.59
C ASP A 345 -43.00 -16.64 -1.62
N PRO A 346 -42.03 -17.47 -2.04
CA PRO A 346 -40.96 -17.92 -1.15
C PRO A 346 -40.01 -16.79 -0.75
N ILE A 347 -39.76 -15.82 -1.65
CA ILE A 347 -38.97 -14.62 -1.33
C ILE A 347 -39.72 -13.77 -0.30
N ASN A 348 -41.01 -13.49 -0.55
CA ASN A 348 -41.88 -12.76 0.37
C ASN A 348 -42.00 -13.47 1.73
N THR A 349 -42.07 -14.80 1.75
CA THR A 349 -42.10 -15.59 2.99
C THR A 349 -40.81 -15.45 3.79
N GLN A 350 -39.64 -15.43 3.13
CA GLN A 350 -38.36 -15.19 3.81
C GLN A 350 -38.24 -13.74 4.28
N LEU A 351 -38.76 -12.78 3.51
CA LEU A 351 -38.86 -11.39 3.91
C LEU A 351 -39.74 -11.23 5.15
N ASP A 352 -40.90 -11.89 5.19
CA ASP A 352 -41.81 -11.87 6.33
C ASP A 352 -41.15 -12.44 7.60
N LYS A 353 -40.41 -13.55 7.48
CA LYS A 353 -39.60 -14.09 8.60
C LYS A 353 -38.51 -13.11 9.06
N LEU A 354 -37.88 -12.40 8.14
CA LEU A 354 -36.90 -11.35 8.47
C LEU A 354 -37.59 -10.16 9.14
N ILE A 355 -38.77 -9.76 8.67
CA ILE A 355 -39.61 -8.69 9.24
C ILE A 355 -39.98 -9.02 10.70
N GLU A 356 -40.39 -10.27 10.98
CA GLU A 356 -40.65 -10.74 12.34
C GLU A 356 -39.41 -10.66 13.25
N GLN A 357 -38.22 -10.82 12.67
CA GLN A 357 -36.94 -10.71 13.36
C GLN A 357 -36.33 -9.31 13.35
N VAL A 358 -37.02 -8.29 12.79
CA VAL A 358 -36.47 -6.92 12.67
C VAL A 358 -36.06 -6.34 14.02
N GLY A 359 -36.81 -6.61 15.10
CA GLY A 359 -36.42 -6.16 16.45
C GLY A 359 -35.07 -6.72 16.90
N ASN A 360 -34.80 -8.00 16.62
CA ASN A 360 -33.52 -8.65 16.91
C ASN A 360 -32.43 -8.12 15.96
N LEU A 361 -32.72 -7.99 14.67
CA LEU A 361 -31.84 -7.42 13.65
C LEU A 361 -31.39 -6.00 14.05
N LYS A 362 -32.31 -5.13 14.48
CA LYS A 362 -32.01 -3.79 14.99
C LYS A 362 -31.11 -3.84 16.22
N GLY A 363 -31.40 -4.74 17.16
CA GLY A 363 -30.58 -4.94 18.35
C GLY A 363 -29.14 -5.36 18.01
N GLN A 364 -28.96 -6.29 17.07
CA GLN A 364 -27.65 -6.73 16.60
C GLN A 364 -26.92 -5.62 15.83
N ILE A 365 -27.59 -4.98 14.86
CA ILE A 365 -27.01 -3.88 14.08
C ILE A 365 -26.59 -2.72 14.99
N ASN A 366 -27.39 -2.34 15.99
CA ASN A 366 -27.03 -1.29 16.95
C ASN A 366 -25.82 -1.66 17.81
N LYS A 367 -25.73 -2.92 18.28
CA LYS A 367 -24.55 -3.41 19.00
C LYS A 367 -23.29 -3.34 18.14
N HIS A 368 -23.39 -3.72 16.86
CA HIS A 368 -22.27 -3.65 15.92
C HIS A 368 -21.90 -2.21 15.56
N LYS A 369 -22.88 -1.33 15.31
CA LYS A 369 -22.65 0.10 15.08
C LYS A 369 -21.95 0.76 16.27
N ALA A 370 -22.35 0.42 17.50
CA ALA A 370 -21.70 0.92 18.72
C ALA A 370 -20.26 0.42 18.85
N LYS A 371 -19.99 -0.86 18.55
CA LYS A 371 -18.62 -1.41 18.54
C LYS A 371 -17.75 -0.74 17.49
N ILE A 372 -18.22 -0.62 16.25
CA ILE A 372 -17.48 0.03 15.16
C ILE A 372 -17.18 1.48 15.53
N LYS A 373 -18.17 2.22 16.04
CA LYS A 373 -17.98 3.59 16.50
C LYS A 373 -16.90 3.67 17.58
N LYS A 374 -16.93 2.77 18.56
CA LYS A 374 -15.93 2.72 19.63
C LYS A 374 -14.52 2.44 19.08
N THR A 375 -14.36 1.47 18.18
CA THR A 375 -13.07 1.17 17.53
C THR A 375 -12.55 2.35 16.72
N ILE A 376 -13.43 3.03 15.99
CA ILE A 376 -13.11 4.25 15.23
C ILE A 376 -12.62 5.35 16.18
N GLU A 377 -13.35 5.62 17.27
CA GLU A 377 -12.99 6.64 18.26
C GLU A 377 -11.65 6.30 18.93
N GLU A 378 -11.43 5.05 19.35
CA GLU A 378 -10.17 4.59 19.97
C GLU A 378 -8.97 4.73 19.02
N ASN A 379 -9.13 4.36 17.74
CA ASN A 379 -8.07 4.49 16.74
C ASN A 379 -7.79 5.96 16.40
N GLN A 380 -8.83 6.79 16.25
CA GLN A 380 -8.66 8.23 16.04
C GLN A 380 -7.93 8.88 17.21
N ASP A 381 -8.32 8.57 18.45
CA ASP A 381 -7.69 9.11 19.65
C ASP A 381 -6.22 8.66 19.78
N SER A 382 -5.91 7.42 19.39
CA SER A 382 -4.55 6.90 19.36
C SER A 382 -3.67 7.67 18.36
N ILE A 383 -4.14 7.81 17.11
CA ILE A 383 -3.42 8.49 16.03
C ILE A 383 -3.24 9.98 16.37
N ASN A 384 -4.32 10.65 16.78
CA ASN A 384 -4.28 12.07 17.13
C ASN A 384 -3.43 12.32 18.38
N GLY A 385 -3.45 11.39 19.34
CA GLY A 385 -2.58 11.41 20.51
C GLY A 385 -1.10 11.34 20.13
N PHE A 386 -0.73 10.47 19.17
CA PHE A 386 0.64 10.41 18.65
C PHE A 386 1.06 11.70 17.97
N LEU A 387 0.25 12.20 17.03
CA LEU A 387 0.55 13.40 16.25
C LEU A 387 0.75 14.61 17.17
N LYS A 388 -0.15 14.77 18.14
CA LYS A 388 -0.06 15.83 19.15
C LYS A 388 1.17 15.69 20.04
N SER A 389 1.53 14.47 20.45
CA SER A 389 2.70 14.22 21.30
C SER A 389 4.02 14.47 20.55
N ALA A 390 4.04 14.26 19.24
CA ALA A 390 5.16 14.59 18.36
C ALA A 390 5.18 16.08 17.94
N GLY A 391 4.18 16.87 18.35
CA GLY A 391 4.10 18.32 18.10
C GLY A 391 3.59 18.69 16.71
N TYR A 392 2.86 17.81 16.03
CA TYR A 392 2.24 18.09 14.73
C TYR A 392 0.86 18.74 14.91
N LYS A 393 0.55 19.72 14.06
CA LYS A 393 -0.73 20.46 14.01
C LYS A 393 -1.79 19.78 13.13
N TYR A 394 -1.63 18.49 12.89
CA TYR A 394 -2.52 17.71 12.05
C TYR A 394 -3.26 16.68 12.89
N SER A 395 -4.51 16.46 12.54
CA SER A 395 -5.37 15.45 13.15
C SER A 395 -6.13 14.70 12.06
N VAL A 396 -6.62 13.53 12.42
CA VAL A 396 -7.27 12.58 11.54
C VAL A 396 -8.73 12.42 11.94
N LYS A 397 -9.60 12.46 10.93
CA LYS A 397 -11.02 12.19 11.07
C LYS A 397 -11.46 11.04 10.16
N ILE A 398 -12.06 10.02 10.76
CA ILE A 398 -12.66 8.90 10.02
C ILE A 398 -14.12 9.25 9.71
N ILE A 399 -14.49 9.21 8.43
CA ILE A 399 -15.81 9.60 7.92
C ILE A 399 -16.45 8.40 7.24
N SER A 400 -17.76 8.23 7.42
CA SER A 400 -18.53 7.20 6.71
C SER A 400 -18.83 7.60 5.27
N GLU A 401 -18.59 6.67 4.34
CA GLU A 401 -19.04 6.70 2.95
C GLU A 401 -20.11 5.61 2.70
N PRO A 402 -20.82 5.60 1.54
CA PRO A 402 -21.92 4.67 1.28
C PRO A 402 -21.58 3.20 1.54
N ASP A 403 -20.39 2.77 1.11
CA ASP A 403 -19.95 1.37 1.19
C ASP A 403 -18.68 1.17 2.05
N SER A 404 -18.16 2.22 2.69
CA SER A 404 -16.90 2.15 3.45
C SER A 404 -16.77 3.25 4.52
N TYR A 405 -15.59 3.35 5.13
CA TYR A 405 -15.15 4.54 5.86
C TYR A 405 -13.82 5.00 5.29
N LYS A 406 -13.62 6.31 5.22
CA LYS A 406 -12.37 6.92 4.79
C LYS A 406 -11.76 7.77 5.86
N MET A 407 -10.44 7.71 5.93
CA MET A 407 -9.63 8.55 6.79
C MET A 407 -9.26 9.86 6.08
N LYS A 408 -9.67 11.00 6.65
CA LYS A 408 -9.34 12.34 6.15
C LYS A 408 -8.45 13.11 7.12
N LEU A 409 -7.54 13.90 6.57
CA LEU A 409 -6.63 14.74 7.31
C LEU A 409 -7.25 16.13 7.55
N ILE A 410 -7.07 16.66 8.75
CA ILE A 410 -7.49 18.00 9.18
C ILE A 410 -6.26 18.72 9.74
N HIS A 411 -6.05 19.97 9.34
CA HIS A 411 -5.07 20.84 9.96
C HIS A 411 -5.76 21.72 11.02
N GLU A 412 -5.11 22.01 12.15
CA GLU A 412 -5.71 22.81 13.24
C GLU A 412 -6.18 24.20 12.78
N ASP A 413 -5.49 24.79 11.80
CA ASP A 413 -5.81 26.12 11.25
C ASP A 413 -6.77 26.07 10.04
N LEU A 414 -7.27 24.90 9.62
CA LEU A 414 -8.16 24.73 8.46
C LEU A 414 -9.51 24.13 8.90
N SER A 415 -10.62 24.76 8.49
CA SER A 415 -11.98 24.26 8.77
C SER A 415 -12.41 23.09 7.88
N GLU A 416 -11.73 22.89 6.75
CA GLU A 416 -12.02 21.87 5.75
C GLU A 416 -10.99 20.72 5.80
N PHE A 417 -11.25 19.66 5.05
CA PHE A 417 -10.30 18.54 4.91
C PHE A 417 -9.16 18.93 3.96
N VAL A 418 -7.98 18.35 4.17
CA VAL A 418 -6.84 18.56 3.28
C VAL A 418 -6.98 17.64 2.06
N ASP A 419 -7.27 18.23 0.89
CA ASP A 419 -7.45 17.52 -0.40
C ASP A 419 -6.14 16.96 -1.01
N SER A 420 -4.97 17.26 -0.42
CA SER A 420 -3.73 16.58 -0.79
C SER A 420 -2.73 16.60 0.35
N ALA A 421 -2.79 15.57 1.20
CA ALA A 421 -1.80 15.38 2.27
C ALA A 421 -0.36 15.38 1.70
N SER A 422 -0.13 14.79 0.51
CA SER A 422 1.19 14.79 -0.16
C SER A 422 1.76 16.17 -0.46
N ALA A 423 0.93 17.14 -0.83
CA ALA A 423 1.40 18.45 -1.29
C ALA A 423 1.71 19.40 -0.13
N HIS A 424 1.09 19.16 1.02
CA HIS A 424 1.14 20.07 2.17
C HIS A 424 1.97 19.54 3.34
N LEU A 425 2.17 18.23 3.46
CA LEU A 425 3.01 17.64 4.50
C LEU A 425 4.49 17.70 4.12
N SER A 426 5.32 18.10 5.08
CA SER A 426 6.78 17.99 5.01
C SER A 426 7.22 16.51 4.99
N TYR A 427 8.46 16.26 4.59
CA TYR A 427 9.02 14.90 4.55
C TYR A 427 8.96 14.20 5.92
N GLY A 428 9.32 14.92 6.99
CA GLY A 428 9.21 14.40 8.36
C GLY A 428 7.77 14.10 8.76
N GLU A 429 6.80 14.96 8.40
CA GLU A 429 5.38 14.67 8.69
C GLU A 429 4.88 13.44 7.95
N LYS A 430 5.22 13.30 6.66
CA LYS A 430 4.88 12.09 5.87
C LYS A 430 5.41 10.82 6.55
N ASN A 431 6.66 10.83 7.00
CA ASN A 431 7.26 9.70 7.69
C ASN A 431 6.57 9.41 9.03
N ALA A 432 6.23 10.44 9.82
CA ALA A 432 5.50 10.24 11.08
C ALA A 432 4.12 9.62 10.84
N PHE A 433 3.38 10.11 9.85
CA PHE A 433 2.09 9.54 9.47
C PHE A 433 2.24 8.09 9.02
N ALA A 434 3.11 7.82 8.04
CA ALA A 434 3.36 6.47 7.54
C ALA A 434 3.73 5.49 8.67
N LEU A 435 4.52 5.93 9.64
CA LEU A 435 4.98 5.13 10.76
C LEU A 435 3.85 4.76 11.74
N VAL A 436 2.89 5.68 11.99
CA VAL A 436 1.68 5.37 12.78
C VAL A 436 0.80 4.38 12.04
N LEU A 437 0.63 4.58 10.74
CA LEU A 437 -0.18 3.70 9.90
C LEU A 437 0.41 2.30 9.87
N PHE A 438 1.74 2.21 9.71
CA PHE A 438 2.49 0.96 9.80
C PHE A 438 2.31 0.28 11.15
N MET A 439 2.39 1.02 12.26
CA MET A 439 2.15 0.47 13.59
C MET A 439 0.76 -0.17 13.70
N HIS A 440 -0.29 0.48 13.18
CA HIS A 440 -1.64 -0.09 13.18
C HIS A 440 -1.79 -1.30 12.25
N GLN A 441 -1.14 -1.28 11.08
CA GLN A 441 -1.10 -2.45 10.19
C GLN A 441 -0.45 -3.65 10.87
N VAL A 442 0.68 -3.45 11.56
CA VAL A 442 1.34 -4.49 12.35
C VAL A 442 0.44 -5.03 13.45
N ILE A 443 -0.38 -4.19 14.10
CA ILE A 443 -1.33 -4.66 15.11
C ILE A 443 -2.43 -5.53 14.50
N SER A 444 -2.89 -5.19 13.31
CA SER A 444 -3.97 -5.89 12.62
C SER A 444 -3.52 -7.22 12.01
N GLU A 445 -2.37 -7.22 11.32
CA GLU A 445 -1.84 -8.40 10.62
C GLU A 445 -1.02 -9.34 11.51
N ASP A 446 -0.49 -8.83 12.63
CA ASP A 446 0.31 -9.55 13.62
C ASP A 446 1.44 -10.43 13.04
N PRO A 447 2.41 -9.84 12.30
CA PRO A 447 3.50 -10.58 11.68
C PRO A 447 4.51 -11.14 12.69
N ASP A 448 5.20 -12.21 12.30
CA ASP A 448 6.25 -12.88 13.11
C ASP A 448 7.45 -11.95 13.38
N ILE A 449 7.79 -11.10 12.41
CA ILE A 449 8.85 -10.08 12.54
C ILE A 449 8.45 -8.74 11.92
N VAL A 450 8.80 -7.66 12.61
CA VAL A 450 8.63 -6.28 12.16
C VAL A 450 10.01 -5.69 11.89
N ILE A 451 10.25 -5.15 10.70
CA ILE A 451 11.52 -4.51 10.34
C ILE A 451 11.31 -3.01 10.13
N LEU A 452 12.11 -2.20 10.81
CA LEU A 452 12.12 -0.75 10.68
C LEU A 452 13.45 -0.32 10.06
N ASP A 453 13.46 0.04 8.78
CA ASP A 453 14.66 0.52 8.08
C ASP A 453 14.78 2.04 8.17
N ASP A 454 15.67 2.47 9.04
CA ASP A 454 15.97 3.86 9.38
C ASP A 454 14.74 4.74 9.68
N PRO A 455 13.83 4.30 10.57
CA PRO A 455 12.49 4.86 10.73
C PRO A 455 12.47 6.30 11.24
N ILE A 456 13.58 6.79 11.79
CA ILE A 456 13.64 8.06 12.53
C ILE A 456 14.62 9.10 11.97
N SER A 457 15.31 8.80 10.87
CA SER A 457 16.34 9.68 10.33
C SER A 457 15.82 11.03 9.86
N SER A 458 14.53 11.10 9.48
CA SER A 458 13.85 12.31 9.02
C SER A 458 13.37 13.25 10.12
N PHE A 459 13.53 12.89 11.41
CA PHE A 459 12.97 13.66 12.52
C PHE A 459 14.01 14.50 13.25
N ASP A 460 13.56 15.60 13.85
CA ASP A 460 14.38 16.39 14.78
C ASP A 460 14.66 15.62 16.07
N LYS A 461 15.77 15.90 16.77
CA LYS A 461 16.17 15.21 18.02
C LYS A 461 15.03 15.08 19.04
N ASN A 462 14.28 16.15 19.28
CA ASN A 462 13.17 16.15 20.23
C ASN A 462 12.00 15.25 19.80
N LYS A 463 11.79 15.09 18.49
CA LYS A 463 10.72 14.25 17.92
C LYS A 463 11.10 12.78 17.88
N LYS A 464 12.38 12.45 17.62
CA LYS A 464 12.90 11.07 17.63
C LYS A 464 12.53 10.35 18.94
N PHE A 465 12.76 11.01 20.07
CA PHE A 465 12.42 10.46 21.38
C PHE A 465 10.91 10.20 21.52
N ALA A 466 10.06 11.16 21.18
CA ALA A 466 8.61 11.03 21.30
C ALA A 466 8.06 9.88 20.43
N ILE A 467 8.61 9.74 19.22
CA ILE A 467 8.23 8.71 18.25
C ILE A 467 8.64 7.33 18.74
N LEU A 468 9.89 7.14 19.17
CA LEU A 468 10.36 5.88 19.75
C LEU A 468 9.56 5.50 20.99
N HIS A 469 9.27 6.47 21.85
CA HIS A 469 8.45 6.23 23.04
C HIS A 469 7.05 5.75 22.66
N GLN A 470 6.35 6.39 21.73
CA GLN A 470 5.02 5.90 21.35
C GLN A 470 5.09 4.53 20.68
N LEU A 471 6.03 4.29 19.78
CA LEU A 471 6.13 3.04 19.03
C LEU A 471 6.25 1.82 19.93
N PHE A 472 6.96 1.93 21.07
CA PHE A 472 7.22 0.80 21.96
C PHE A 472 6.53 0.90 23.33
N ARG A 473 5.85 2.01 23.65
CA ARG A 473 5.16 2.21 24.94
C ARG A 473 3.75 2.80 24.84
N GLY A 474 3.33 3.26 23.67
CA GLY A 474 1.97 3.77 23.44
C GLY A 474 0.90 2.68 23.59
N LYS A 475 -0.37 3.10 23.59
CA LYS A 475 -1.51 2.18 23.48
C LYS A 475 -1.50 1.56 22.08
N GLY A 476 -1.49 0.22 22.00
CA GLY A 476 -1.31 -0.48 20.72
C GLY A 476 0.09 -0.24 20.15
N SER A 477 1.13 -0.66 20.86
CA SER A 477 2.53 -0.47 20.46
C SER A 477 3.13 -1.76 19.89
N LEU A 478 4.35 -1.65 19.36
CA LEU A 478 5.22 -2.77 18.98
C LEU A 478 5.92 -3.43 20.18
N ARG A 479 5.38 -3.21 21.39
CA ARG A 479 5.88 -3.83 22.62
C ARG A 479 5.65 -5.34 22.56
N ASP A 480 6.59 -6.12 23.10
CA ASP A 480 6.52 -7.59 23.16
C ASP A 480 6.55 -8.28 21.78
N ARG A 481 6.78 -7.53 20.69
CA ARG A 481 6.91 -8.04 19.33
C ARG A 481 8.38 -8.09 18.90
N THR A 482 8.74 -9.12 18.14
CA THR A 482 10.05 -9.23 17.51
C THR A 482 10.23 -8.10 16.49
N THR A 483 10.94 -7.04 16.89
CA THR A 483 11.14 -5.86 16.04
C THR A 483 12.63 -5.66 15.76
N LEU A 484 13.02 -5.66 14.49
CA LEU A 484 14.38 -5.35 14.03
C LEU A 484 14.44 -3.89 13.57
N MET A 485 15.11 -3.03 14.33
CA MET A 485 15.34 -1.64 13.94
C MET A 485 16.76 -1.47 13.41
N LEU A 486 16.89 -1.13 12.14
CA LEU A 486 18.14 -0.80 11.48
C LEU A 486 18.28 0.71 11.44
N THR A 487 19.36 1.27 11.97
CA THR A 487 19.55 2.73 11.94
C THR A 487 21.02 3.13 11.86
N HIS A 488 21.26 4.35 11.40
CA HIS A 488 22.57 4.99 11.44
C HIS A 488 22.68 6.02 12.57
N ASP A 489 21.67 6.13 13.42
CA ASP A 489 21.66 7.01 14.58
C ASP A 489 21.97 6.22 15.86
N ILE A 490 22.84 6.77 16.71
CA ILE A 490 23.17 6.18 18.01
C ILE A 490 22.15 6.55 19.09
N GLU A 491 21.39 7.64 18.92
CA GLU A 491 20.42 8.15 19.89
C GLU A 491 19.42 7.06 20.39
N PRO A 492 18.81 6.22 19.51
CA PRO A 492 17.92 5.15 19.96
C PRO A 492 18.61 4.14 20.87
N ALA A 493 19.86 3.79 20.55
CA ALA A 493 20.67 2.90 21.36
C ALA A 493 20.96 3.52 22.73
N ILE A 494 21.26 4.82 22.80
CA ILE A 494 21.49 5.53 24.06
C ILE A 494 20.21 5.56 24.92
N ASP A 495 19.09 5.93 24.32
CA ASP A 495 17.83 6.08 25.02
C ASP A 495 17.35 4.75 25.60
N VAL A 496 17.44 3.68 24.82
CA VAL A 496 16.96 2.35 25.19
C VAL A 496 17.92 1.65 26.16
N VAL A 497 19.24 1.70 25.90
CA VAL A 497 20.24 0.93 26.68
C VAL A 497 20.68 1.66 27.95
N LYS A 498 20.67 3.01 27.98
CA LYS A 498 21.22 3.80 29.09
C LYS A 498 20.16 4.65 29.79
N SER A 499 19.45 5.53 29.08
CA SER A 499 18.54 6.51 29.69
C SER A 499 17.27 5.87 30.28
N MET A 500 16.72 4.86 29.59
CA MET A 500 15.43 4.26 29.90
C MET A 500 15.55 2.77 30.21
N ALA A 501 16.74 2.28 30.57
CA ALA A 501 16.96 0.87 30.93
C ALA A 501 16.01 0.36 32.02
N HIS A 502 15.54 1.26 32.91
CA HIS A 502 14.55 0.95 33.94
C HIS A 502 13.10 0.89 33.44
N LYS A 503 12.78 1.56 32.33
CA LYS A 503 11.43 1.53 31.72
C LYS A 503 11.27 0.42 30.69
N PHE A 504 12.36 -0.05 30.10
CA PHE A 504 12.45 -1.17 29.14
C PHE A 504 12.96 -2.45 29.81
N GLN A 505 12.46 -2.78 30.99
CA GLN A 505 12.92 -3.96 31.75
C GLN A 505 12.34 -5.28 31.27
N ASP A 506 11.17 -5.26 30.64
CA ASP A 506 10.50 -6.48 30.17
C ASP A 506 9.63 -6.20 28.93
N PRO A 507 10.01 -6.71 27.74
CA PRO A 507 11.22 -7.46 27.43
C PRO A 507 12.40 -6.49 27.25
N LYS A 508 13.60 -6.89 27.67
CA LYS A 508 14.79 -6.04 27.56
C LYS A 508 15.22 -5.93 26.10
N PRO A 509 15.29 -4.72 25.51
CA PRO A 509 15.75 -4.54 24.14
C PRO A 509 17.25 -4.88 24.00
N SER A 510 17.62 -5.38 22.84
CA SER A 510 19.01 -5.63 22.45
C SER A 510 19.52 -4.49 21.57
N ALA A 511 20.79 -4.13 21.73
CA ALA A 511 21.44 -3.13 20.88
C ALA A 511 22.81 -3.64 20.46
N THR A 512 23.12 -3.47 19.18
CA THR A 512 24.35 -3.98 18.57
C THR A 512 24.86 -2.98 17.54
N PHE A 513 26.17 -3.01 17.34
CA PHE A 513 26.88 -2.25 16.33
C PHE A 513 27.23 -3.14 15.15
N LEU A 514 26.89 -2.70 13.94
CA LEU A 514 27.22 -3.35 12.69
C LEU A 514 28.45 -2.68 12.06
N SER A 515 29.46 -3.49 11.77
CA SER A 515 30.66 -3.09 11.02
C SER A 515 30.79 -3.96 9.78
N CYS A 516 31.35 -3.43 8.68
CA CYS A 516 31.55 -4.19 7.45
C CYS A 516 33.01 -4.06 6.98
N ARG A 517 33.65 -5.20 6.69
CA ARG A 517 34.99 -5.30 6.10
C ARG A 517 34.99 -6.36 5.00
N GLN A 518 35.43 -6.01 3.80
CA GLN A 518 35.50 -6.87 2.63
C GLN A 518 34.16 -7.59 2.34
N GLY A 519 33.05 -6.86 2.45
CA GLY A 519 31.70 -7.41 2.29
C GLY A 519 31.21 -8.31 3.43
N LYS A 520 31.99 -8.49 4.51
CA LYS A 520 31.60 -9.26 5.69
C LYS A 520 31.08 -8.34 6.78
N VAL A 521 29.81 -8.48 7.11
CA VAL A 521 29.17 -7.73 8.20
C VAL A 521 29.35 -8.48 9.51
N LYS A 522 29.89 -7.79 10.51
CA LYS A 522 30.09 -8.28 11.87
C LYS A 522 29.27 -7.46 12.86
N GLU A 523 28.63 -8.18 13.78
CA GLU A 523 27.84 -7.63 14.87
C GLU A 523 28.62 -7.61 16.19
N THR A 524 28.51 -6.50 16.94
CA THR A 524 29.11 -6.33 18.27
C THR A 524 28.08 -5.76 19.25
N PHE A 525 27.82 -6.44 20.37
CA PHE A 525 26.87 -5.96 21.38
C PHE A 525 27.26 -4.61 22.01
N ILE A 526 26.27 -3.74 22.17
CA ILE A 526 26.37 -2.45 22.86
C ILE A 526 25.74 -2.61 24.25
N THR A 527 26.54 -2.44 25.28
CA THR A 527 26.08 -2.41 26.68
C THR A 527 26.02 -0.99 27.21
N SER A 528 25.34 -0.77 28.34
CA SER A 528 25.29 0.55 29.00
C SER A 528 26.68 1.06 29.40
N GLY A 529 27.62 0.14 29.66
CA GLY A 529 29.01 0.45 29.95
C GLY A 529 29.85 0.82 28.73
N ASP A 530 29.37 0.55 27.51
CA ASP A 530 30.06 0.89 26.25
C ASP A 530 29.78 2.33 25.80
N ILE A 531 28.63 2.89 26.18
CA ILE A 531 28.27 4.29 25.91
C ILE A 531 28.94 5.18 26.94
N ARG A 532 30.08 5.77 26.58
CA ARG A 532 30.93 6.58 27.47
C ARG A 532 31.05 8.01 26.98
N THR A 533 31.36 8.92 27.90
CA THR A 533 31.79 10.27 27.51
C THR A 533 33.17 10.20 26.88
N PHE A 534 33.48 11.11 25.95
CA PHE A 534 34.81 11.19 25.35
C PHE A 534 35.91 11.27 26.42
N ALA A 535 35.69 12.05 27.48
CA ALA A 535 36.65 12.19 28.59
C ALA A 535 37.02 10.85 29.24
N LYS A 536 36.06 9.91 29.35
CA LYS A 536 36.34 8.58 29.89
C LYS A 536 37.09 7.70 28.88
N ILE A 537 36.71 7.75 27.61
CA ILE A 537 37.42 7.04 26.53
C ILE A 537 38.88 7.51 26.45
N CYS A 538 39.11 8.82 26.53
CA CYS A 538 40.45 9.40 26.56
C CYS A 538 41.26 8.84 27.74
N LYS A 539 40.71 8.81 28.95
CA LYS A 539 41.40 8.23 30.12
C LYS A 539 41.76 6.75 29.93
N ASP A 540 40.85 5.97 29.36
CA ASP A 540 41.09 4.55 29.07
C ASP A 540 42.26 4.42 28.07
N VAL A 541 42.22 5.12 26.94
CA VAL A 541 43.27 5.12 25.90
C VAL A 541 44.64 5.58 26.46
N LEU A 542 44.66 6.59 27.33
CA LEU A 542 45.90 7.08 27.94
C LEU A 542 46.55 6.04 28.86
N SER A 543 45.74 5.20 29.51
CA SER A 543 46.20 4.12 30.38
C SER A 543 46.67 2.86 29.63
N GLU A 544 46.28 2.73 28.37
CA GLU A 544 46.65 1.60 27.52
C GLU A 544 48.07 1.75 26.96
N ASN A 545 48.69 0.62 26.57
CA ASN A 545 50.00 0.60 25.95
C ASN A 545 49.91 0.89 24.44
N ILE A 546 49.44 2.10 24.11
CA ILE A 546 49.31 2.63 22.75
C ILE A 546 50.39 3.68 22.50
N ASP A 547 50.72 3.90 21.22
CA ASP A 547 51.67 4.92 20.77
C ASP A 547 51.37 6.33 21.32
N ASP A 548 52.42 7.03 21.73
CA ASP A 548 52.32 8.34 22.36
C ASP A 548 51.77 9.44 21.42
N VAL A 549 51.93 9.29 20.09
CA VAL A 549 51.30 10.21 19.13
C VAL A 549 49.79 10.04 19.13
N ILE A 550 49.30 8.80 19.23
CA ILE A 550 47.86 8.51 19.34
C ILE A 550 47.32 9.04 20.66
N LYS A 551 48.02 8.82 21.78
CA LYS A 551 47.66 9.40 23.08
C LYS A 551 47.60 10.92 23.03
N ALA A 552 48.55 11.57 22.36
CA ALA A 552 48.56 13.02 22.16
C ALA A 552 47.35 13.50 21.33
N ILE A 553 46.90 12.74 20.31
CA ILE A 553 45.68 13.04 19.55
C ILE A 553 44.45 13.04 20.46
N TYR A 554 44.27 11.97 21.26
CA TYR A 554 43.13 11.88 22.18
C TYR A 554 43.16 12.96 23.26
N LEU A 555 44.34 13.25 23.82
CA LEU A 555 44.50 14.25 24.86
C LEU A 555 44.26 15.68 24.34
N ARG A 556 44.76 16.01 23.13
CA ARG A 556 44.46 17.31 22.49
C ARG A 556 42.94 17.47 22.34
N ARG A 557 42.27 16.44 21.83
CA ARG A 557 40.83 16.43 21.67
C ARG A 557 40.09 16.56 23.01
N HIS A 558 40.63 15.98 24.08
CA HIS A 558 40.04 16.12 25.42
C HIS A 558 40.03 17.57 25.89
N TYR A 559 41.15 18.30 25.73
CA TYR A 559 41.23 19.72 26.05
C TYR A 559 40.30 20.57 25.18
N GLU A 560 40.15 20.23 23.90
CA GLU A 560 39.24 20.92 22.97
C GLU A 560 37.76 20.80 23.39
N ILE A 561 37.31 19.62 23.83
CA ILE A 561 35.92 19.43 24.34
C ILE A 561 35.67 20.22 25.63
N LEU A 562 36.71 20.40 26.44
CA LEU A 562 36.63 21.18 27.68
C LEU A 562 36.73 22.69 27.44
N ASP A 563 36.87 23.13 26.18
CA ASP A 563 37.18 24.52 25.80
C ASP A 563 38.42 25.07 26.53
N ASN A 564 39.36 24.18 26.88
CA ASN A 564 40.58 24.52 27.58
C ASN A 564 41.73 24.66 26.58
N VAL A 565 41.86 25.85 26.00
CA VAL A 565 42.92 26.21 25.04
C VAL A 565 44.19 26.76 25.74
N GLY A 566 44.56 26.16 26.87
CA GLY A 566 45.74 26.51 27.67
C GLY A 566 47.09 26.11 27.03
N LEU A 567 48.15 26.08 27.84
CA LEU A 567 49.51 25.80 27.36
C LEU A 567 49.64 24.35 26.84
N GLU A 568 48.99 23.40 27.51
CA GLU A 568 49.00 21.97 27.20
C GLU A 568 48.33 21.70 25.84
N TYR A 569 47.18 22.33 25.60
CA TYR A 569 46.48 22.25 24.32
C TYR A 569 47.33 22.80 23.18
N ASN A 570 47.93 23.99 23.35
CA ASN A 570 48.75 24.61 22.32
C ASN A 570 50.03 23.83 22.05
N LEU A 571 50.63 23.22 23.08
CA LEU A 571 51.78 22.34 22.94
C LEU A 571 51.42 21.07 22.15
N LEU A 572 50.31 20.39 22.48
CA LEU A 572 49.83 19.22 21.74
C LEU A 572 49.41 19.57 20.31
N ALA A 573 48.75 20.71 20.09
CA ALA A 573 48.41 21.18 18.76
C ALA A 573 49.67 21.43 17.91
N SER A 574 50.68 22.08 18.49
CA SER A 574 51.97 22.33 17.84
C SER A 574 52.70 21.03 17.49
N LEU A 575 52.65 20.03 18.39
CA LEU A 575 53.18 18.70 18.14
C LEU A 575 52.53 18.04 16.92
N LEU A 576 51.19 17.99 16.87
CA LEU A 576 50.47 17.35 15.76
C LEU A 576 50.60 18.11 14.43
N HIS A 577 51.03 19.37 14.46
CA HIS A 577 51.42 20.14 13.27
C HIS A 577 52.92 19.99 12.92
N GLY A 578 53.69 19.19 13.66
CA GLY A 578 55.11 18.96 13.42
C GLY A 578 56.00 20.19 13.66
N ARG A 579 55.58 21.15 14.51
CA ARG A 579 56.32 22.40 14.73
C ARG A 579 57.49 22.18 15.69
N ALA A 580 58.71 22.51 15.26
CA ALA A 580 59.89 22.47 16.14
C ALA A 580 59.78 23.45 17.33
N VAL A 581 59.23 24.65 17.08
CA VAL A 581 58.94 25.64 18.12
C VAL A 581 57.42 25.69 18.31
N PRO A 582 56.90 25.33 19.50
CA PRO A 582 55.47 25.40 19.76
C PRO A 582 55.01 26.86 19.89
N ASN A 583 53.77 27.14 19.53
CA ASN A 583 53.21 28.49 19.56
C ASN A 583 51.85 28.56 20.23
N LEU A 584 51.52 29.75 20.73
CA LEU A 584 50.21 30.08 21.28
C LEU A 584 49.37 30.70 20.17
N LYS A 585 48.37 29.94 19.69
CA LYS A 585 47.55 30.36 18.54
C LYS A 585 46.76 31.64 18.82
N ALA A 586 46.27 31.83 20.05
CA ALA A 586 45.48 32.99 20.44
C ALA A 586 46.31 34.29 20.49
N GLU A 587 47.57 34.19 20.91
CA GLU A 587 48.47 35.33 21.06
C GLU A 587 49.39 35.53 19.84
N ASN A 588 49.31 34.61 18.87
CA ASN A 588 50.14 34.58 17.67
C ASN A 588 51.64 34.77 17.96
N ARG A 589 52.13 34.10 19.02
CA ARG A 589 53.54 34.13 19.44
C ARG A 589 54.05 32.74 19.75
N ASP A 590 55.36 32.57 19.72
CA ASP A 590 56.02 31.35 20.16
C ASP A 590 55.91 31.19 21.68
N MET A 591 55.83 29.94 22.14
CA MET A 591 55.92 29.61 23.56
C MET A 591 57.35 29.82 24.04
N THR A 592 57.49 30.41 25.22
CA THR A 592 58.78 30.50 25.90
C THR A 592 59.24 29.12 26.38
N THR A 593 60.54 28.96 26.64
CA THR A 593 61.09 27.71 27.18
C THR A 593 60.44 27.30 28.52
N GLN A 594 60.06 28.28 29.35
CA GLN A 594 59.38 28.03 30.62
C GLN A 594 57.95 27.52 30.40
N GLU A 595 57.20 28.13 29.49
CA GLU A 595 55.84 27.69 29.14
C GLU A 595 55.83 26.29 28.51
N LYS A 596 56.79 26.01 27.61
CA LYS A 596 56.97 24.66 27.04
C LYS A 596 57.23 23.63 28.15
N ALA A 597 58.18 23.90 29.05
CA ALA A 597 58.55 22.98 30.12
C ALA A 597 57.40 22.75 31.12
N ALA A 598 56.62 23.79 31.42
CA ALA A 598 55.45 23.69 32.29
C ALA A 598 54.37 22.79 31.67
N ALA A 599 53.98 23.05 30.42
CA ALA A 599 53.00 22.26 29.69
C ALA A 599 53.44 20.80 29.52
N GLU A 600 54.72 20.57 29.21
CA GLU A 600 55.27 19.22 29.09
C GLU A 600 55.26 18.46 30.42
N THR A 601 55.53 19.15 31.54
CA THR A 601 55.45 18.55 32.89
C THR A 601 54.02 18.15 33.22
N GLU A 602 53.03 18.96 32.84
CA GLU A 602 51.63 18.65 33.07
C GLU A 602 51.16 17.47 32.19
N ILE A 603 51.50 17.46 30.90
CA ILE A 603 51.19 16.34 30.01
C ILE A 603 51.86 15.04 30.48
N LYS A 604 53.10 15.11 30.99
CA LYS A 604 53.81 13.95 31.57
C LYS A 604 53.08 13.31 32.75
N THR A 605 52.22 14.04 33.45
CA THR A 605 51.38 13.45 34.51
C THR A 605 50.32 12.49 33.95
N LEU A 606 49.95 12.65 32.67
CA LEU A 606 48.96 11.84 31.97
C LEU A 606 49.61 10.84 31.00
N ILE A 607 50.72 11.21 30.37
CA ILE A 607 51.52 10.39 29.45
C ILE A 607 52.97 10.38 29.95
N PRO A 608 53.36 9.45 30.83
CA PRO A 608 54.68 9.47 31.47
C PRO A 608 55.88 9.43 30.51
N SER A 609 55.71 8.82 29.33
CA SER A 609 56.71 8.71 28.27
C SER A 609 56.77 9.91 27.31
N PHE A 610 55.91 10.92 27.51
CA PHE A 610 55.82 12.06 26.60
C PHE A 610 57.13 12.85 26.56
N ASP A 611 57.65 13.09 25.36
CA ASP A 611 58.79 13.97 25.10
C ASP A 611 58.50 14.75 23.82
N TYR A 612 58.37 16.07 23.94
CA TYR A 612 57.95 16.91 22.82
C TYR A 612 58.94 16.84 21.66
N ASP A 613 60.24 17.00 21.93
CA ASP A 613 61.25 17.11 20.88
C ASP A 613 61.45 15.76 20.18
N ALA A 614 61.41 14.66 20.94
CA ALA A 614 61.46 13.31 20.37
C ALA A 614 60.23 12.99 19.51
N LEU A 615 59.03 13.37 19.95
CA LEU A 615 57.79 13.12 19.20
C LEU A 615 57.70 14.00 17.95
N VAL A 616 58.18 15.25 17.98
CA VAL A 616 58.27 16.11 16.78
C VAL A 616 59.19 15.49 15.73
N GLN A 617 60.35 14.94 16.15
CA GLN A 617 61.25 14.23 15.24
C GLN A 617 60.57 13.00 14.61
N GLN A 618 59.79 12.25 15.39
CA GLN A 618 59.02 11.11 14.87
C GLN A 618 57.95 11.55 13.87
N ILE A 619 57.22 12.62 14.15
CA ILE A 619 56.19 13.16 13.25
C ILE A 619 56.81 13.69 11.94
N GLY A 620 58.01 14.27 12.01
CA GLY A 620 58.77 14.72 10.85
C GLY A 620 59.33 13.59 9.97
N ASP A 621 59.35 12.35 10.47
CA ASP A 621 59.81 11.18 9.70
C ASP A 621 58.63 10.43 9.05
N ALA A 622 58.49 10.63 7.75
CA ALA A 622 57.44 10.00 6.95
C ALA A 622 57.46 8.45 7.01
N LYS A 623 58.64 7.82 7.14
CA LYS A 623 58.74 6.35 7.24
C LYS A 623 58.20 5.85 8.57
N VAL A 624 58.55 6.54 9.66
CA VAL A 624 58.06 6.22 11.01
C VAL A 624 56.54 6.39 11.07
N MET A 625 56.02 7.50 10.56
CA MET A 625 54.58 7.75 10.56
C MET A 625 53.80 6.78 9.66
N LYS A 626 54.34 6.39 8.51
CA LYS A 626 53.76 5.34 7.64
C LYS A 626 53.78 3.97 8.34
N ALA A 627 54.84 3.64 9.07
CA ALA A 627 54.90 2.41 9.87
C ALA A 627 53.84 2.42 10.99
N LYS A 628 53.65 3.57 11.67
CA LYS A 628 52.58 3.73 12.67
C LYS A 628 51.18 3.58 12.06
N PHE A 629 50.94 4.17 10.89
CA PHE A 629 49.66 4.02 10.16
C PHE A 629 49.36 2.56 9.80
N LEU A 630 50.39 1.81 9.36
CA LEU A 630 50.25 0.39 9.02
C LEU A 630 50.18 -0.51 10.27
N GLY A 631 50.66 -0.05 11.42
CA GLY A 631 50.74 -0.82 12.66
C GLY A 631 49.48 -0.81 13.53
N THR A 632 48.52 0.08 13.23
CA THR A 632 47.19 0.06 13.85
C THR A 632 46.17 -0.59 12.91
N ASP A 633 45.16 -1.24 13.48
CA ASP A 633 43.98 -1.73 12.75
C ASP A 633 42.74 -0.85 12.94
N VAL A 634 42.81 0.15 13.83
CA VAL A 634 41.70 1.04 14.17
C VAL A 634 41.56 2.13 13.11
N GLY A 635 40.41 2.18 12.42
CA GLY A 635 40.16 3.13 11.34
C GLY A 635 40.24 4.59 11.78
N TYR A 636 39.75 4.90 12.99
CA TYR A 636 39.84 6.26 13.55
C TYR A 636 41.30 6.71 13.69
N GLU A 637 42.18 5.87 14.24
CA GLU A 637 43.60 6.18 14.41
C GLU A 637 44.30 6.34 13.06
N LYS A 638 43.99 5.48 12.08
CA LYS A 638 44.49 5.59 10.70
C LYS A 638 44.15 6.94 10.09
N ILE A 639 42.92 7.42 10.25
CA ILE A 639 42.52 8.75 9.76
C ILE A 639 43.35 9.85 10.43
N GLN A 640 43.52 9.81 11.75
CA GLN A 640 44.25 10.87 12.45
C GLN A 640 45.74 10.87 12.08
N LEU A 641 46.36 9.69 11.96
CA LEU A 641 47.74 9.56 11.49
C LEU A 641 47.90 10.03 10.04
N PHE A 642 46.94 9.69 9.16
CA PHE A 642 46.94 10.16 7.77
C PHE A 642 46.91 11.69 7.67
N ARG A 643 46.05 12.35 8.47
CA ARG A 643 45.98 13.81 8.56
C ARG A 643 47.31 14.46 8.95
N ILE A 644 48.06 13.82 9.85
CA ILE A 644 49.39 14.28 10.26
C ILE A 644 50.41 14.12 9.12
N ILE A 645 50.39 12.99 8.41
CA ILE A 645 51.35 12.67 7.35
C ILE A 645 51.24 13.61 6.13
N LYS A 646 50.02 13.86 5.64
CA LYS A 646 49.79 14.63 4.40
C LYS A 646 49.63 16.13 4.62
N GLY A 647 49.44 16.57 5.87
CA GLY A 647 49.12 17.96 6.20
C GLY A 647 47.69 18.36 5.78
N GLN A 648 47.27 19.57 6.16
CA GLN A 648 45.90 20.07 5.92
C GLN A 648 45.55 20.43 4.46
N HIS A 649 46.44 20.23 3.48
CA HIS A 649 46.24 20.76 2.13
C HIS A 649 46.59 19.78 1.00
N GLN A 650 45.61 18.96 0.63
CA GLN A 650 45.33 18.68 -0.78
C GLN A 650 43.82 18.85 -0.99
N ASP A 651 43.45 19.65 -2.00
CA ASP A 651 42.08 19.99 -2.44
C ASP A 651 41.35 18.78 -3.07
N ASP A 652 41.47 17.61 -2.45
CA ASP A 652 40.73 16.42 -2.85
C ASP A 652 39.44 16.31 -2.02
N ILE A 653 38.35 15.96 -2.69
CA ILE A 653 37.01 15.77 -2.09
C ILE A 653 37.08 14.81 -0.90
N ILE A 654 37.98 13.83 -0.96
CA ILE A 654 38.20 12.81 0.07
C ILE A 654 38.91 13.41 1.28
N SER A 655 39.93 14.27 1.09
CA SER A 655 40.57 15.01 2.19
C SER A 655 39.58 15.94 2.88
N LYS A 656 38.69 16.60 2.12
CA LYS A 656 37.62 17.44 2.67
C LYS A 656 36.58 16.62 3.45
N PHE A 657 36.11 15.50 2.89
CA PHE A 657 35.20 14.57 3.56
C PHE A 657 35.79 14.00 4.85
N ILE A 658 37.07 13.59 4.82
CA ILE A 658 37.80 13.13 6.00
C ILE A 658 37.89 14.24 7.04
N ASN A 659 38.24 15.47 6.64
CA ASN A 659 38.44 16.60 7.55
C ASN A 659 37.14 17.12 8.16
N GLU A 660 36.01 17.11 7.43
CA GLU A 660 34.71 17.64 7.88
C GLU A 660 33.87 16.58 8.63
N SER A 661 33.83 15.33 8.16
CA SER A 661 32.89 14.31 8.70
C SER A 661 33.32 13.73 10.05
N TYR A 662 34.62 13.74 10.35
CA TYR A 662 35.21 13.27 11.60
C TYR A 662 35.90 14.41 12.35
N HIS A 663 35.32 15.60 12.26
CA HIS A 663 35.71 16.76 13.06
C HIS A 663 34.89 16.77 14.36
N ILE A 664 35.46 17.37 15.41
CA ILE A 664 34.88 17.36 16.76
C ILE A 664 33.48 17.99 16.85
N GLU A 665 33.18 18.93 15.95
CA GLU A 665 31.91 19.64 15.86
C GLU A 665 30.74 18.73 15.45
N ASN A 666 31.03 17.60 14.80
CA ASN A 666 30.05 16.65 14.30
C ASN A 666 29.95 15.37 15.16
N GLU A 667 30.77 15.23 16.20
CA GLU A 667 30.82 14.02 17.04
C GLU A 667 30.12 14.22 18.40
N TYR A 668 29.36 13.21 18.84
CA TYR A 668 28.56 13.27 20.07
C TYR A 668 29.42 13.28 21.34
N VAL A 669 29.00 14.02 22.36
CA VAL A 669 29.63 14.03 23.71
C VAL A 669 29.65 12.63 24.33
N MET A 670 28.61 11.83 24.05
CA MET A 670 28.50 10.41 24.38
C MET A 670 28.72 9.58 23.11
N GLN A 671 29.70 8.69 23.12
CA GLN A 671 30.04 7.89 21.95
C GLN A 671 30.49 6.47 22.35
N LEU A 672 30.59 5.60 21.35
CA LEU A 672 31.20 4.28 21.49
C LEU A 672 32.73 4.40 21.37
N ASN A 673 33.47 3.53 22.06
CA ASN A 673 34.93 3.49 21.93
C ASN A 673 35.32 2.97 20.52
N PRO A 674 36.03 3.75 19.69
CA PRO A 674 36.45 3.33 18.35
C PRO A 674 37.30 2.05 18.32
N HIS A 675 38.02 1.72 19.40
CA HIS A 675 38.82 0.51 19.50
C HIS A 675 37.96 -0.77 19.53
N LYS A 676 36.72 -0.67 20.02
CA LYS A 676 35.77 -1.77 20.08
C LYS A 676 34.72 -1.69 18.97
N PHE A 677 34.37 -0.47 18.55
CA PHE A 677 33.29 -0.19 17.61
C PHE A 677 33.83 0.63 16.44
N GLU A 678 34.20 -0.05 15.36
CA GLU A 678 34.79 0.55 14.16
C GLU A 678 33.76 1.39 13.39
N SER A 679 33.78 2.70 13.56
CA SER A 679 32.84 3.63 12.92
C SER A 679 33.30 4.13 11.55
N VAL A 680 34.56 3.88 11.16
CA VAL A 680 35.11 4.38 9.92
C VAL A 680 34.83 3.41 8.76
N PRO A 681 34.17 3.86 7.67
CA PRO A 681 33.94 3.05 6.49
C PRO A 681 35.25 2.55 5.86
N GLU A 682 35.22 1.32 5.38
CA GLU A 682 36.40 0.66 4.82
C GLU A 682 37.03 1.41 3.64
N TYR A 683 36.20 1.91 2.71
CA TYR A 683 36.69 2.62 1.53
C TYR A 683 37.53 3.86 1.89
N VAL A 684 37.25 4.52 3.02
CA VAL A 684 38.03 5.67 3.50
C VAL A 684 39.43 5.22 3.91
N VAL A 685 39.51 4.12 4.65
CA VAL A 685 40.80 3.55 5.09
C VAL A 685 41.61 3.02 3.91
N GLU A 686 40.97 2.36 2.94
CA GLU A 686 41.61 1.90 1.72
C GLU A 686 42.18 3.04 0.89
N GLU A 687 41.42 4.14 0.75
CA GLU A 687 41.89 5.30 -0.01
C GLU A 687 43.06 6.01 0.68
N CYS A 688 43.00 6.18 2.01
CA CYS A 688 44.15 6.66 2.78
C CYS A 688 45.39 5.78 2.54
N SER A 689 45.19 4.46 2.49
CA SER A 689 46.27 3.50 2.26
C SER A 689 46.86 3.63 0.85
N LYS A 690 46.04 3.82 -0.20
CA LYS A 690 46.52 4.07 -1.57
C LYS A 690 47.29 5.38 -1.69
N LEU A 691 46.76 6.47 -1.15
CA LEU A 691 47.41 7.79 -1.18
C LEU A 691 48.75 7.83 -0.43
N LEU A 692 48.94 6.92 0.52
CA LEU A 692 50.21 6.70 1.21
C LEU A 692 51.14 5.72 0.49
N GLN A 693 50.64 4.87 -0.43
CA GLN A 693 51.48 4.00 -1.27
C GLN A 693 52.11 4.79 -2.43
N ASP A 694 51.38 5.75 -2.98
CA ASP A 694 51.82 6.63 -4.08
C ASP A 694 52.71 7.81 -3.62
N ALA A 695 53.03 7.88 -2.32
CA ALA A 695 53.93 8.85 -1.68
C ALA A 695 55.04 8.15 -0.88
#